data_AF-A0A2B4SJP0-F1
#
_entry.id   AF-A0A2B4SJP0-F1
#
_cell.length_a   1.000
_cell.length_b   1.000
_cell.length_c   1.000
_cell.angle_alpha   90.00
_cell.angle_beta   90.00
_cell.angle_gamma   90.00
#
_symmetry.space_group_name_H-M   'P 1'
#
loop_
_entity.id
_entity.type
_entity.pdbx_description
1 polymer ?
#
loop_
_entity_poly.entity_id
_entity_poly.type
_entity_poly.pdbx_seq_one_letter_code
_entity_poly.pdbx_strand_id
1 'polypeptide(L)'
;MKSQKRKTTDSSKTSRKAKRNKVDEEEEYVDDESLDDGEVAPKSSSAAVNDQANEDEFGAKDYRKLIELKADHSSRPLWVKHAHDFLIAISEPVCRPEHIHEYRLTAYSLYAAVSVGLQTSDIIEYLRRLSKTTIPDGIIQFIKLCTLSYGKVKLVLKHNRYFVESSHPEVLQHLLRDSQIQECRKRTDEDMELGTGEDQLVKSSVSGKSSLKLNKPQESNGDSSQATEQDQPSEGTSIPTDISDYIERIDQDEDEEESQTYSFEVAQEHIETLQRKCIELDYPLLAEYDFKNDAVNPDLNIDLKPTTVLRPYQEKSLRKMFGNGRARSGVIVLPCGAGKTLVGVTAACTVRKRCLVLCTSGVAVEQWRTQFKMWSTIDDRTICRFTSDAKDKPVNCNIAISTYSMVSFTGKRSWEAGEVMNFMQTQEWGLMILDEVHTIPAKQFRRVLTVVQAHCKLGLTATLVREDDKIQDLNFLIGPKLYEANWMELQNNGFIARVQCAEVWCPMTPEFYREYLNIRTRKRKLLYVMNPNKFRSCEFLIRFHERRNDKVIVFSDNVFALKKYAEKLKKPFIYGPTHQGERMQILQNFQHNPLVNTIFISKVGDNSFDLPEANVLIQISSHGGSRRQEAQRLGRILRAKKDMAAEEYNAFFYTLVSTDTEEMFYSAKRQRFLVNQGYSFKVITRLAGMEEENLELGDKRKQQELLQQVLAASDADAEEERVGTEINRSSSQNSLVSRRQGSMASMSGADDMMYLEYRSGSKQSKSRHPLFKRFRK
;
A
#
# COMPACT_ATOMS: atom_id res chain seq x y z
N MET A 1 -12.44 10.43 -75.50
CA MET A 1 -12.34 11.67 -76.31
C MET A 1 -13.66 12.42 -76.24
N LYS A 2 -13.62 13.66 -75.68
CA LYS A 2 -14.51 14.85 -75.80
C LYS A 2 -16.05 14.66 -75.85
N SER A 3 -16.91 15.47 -75.23
CA SER A 3 -16.84 16.50 -74.18
C SER A 3 -18.28 17.00 -73.90
N GLN A 4 -18.66 17.09 -72.62
CA GLN A 4 -19.48 18.10 -71.92
C GLN A 4 -20.85 18.62 -72.43
N LYS A 5 -21.84 18.60 -71.53
CA LYS A 5 -22.48 19.78 -70.84
C LYS A 5 -23.54 19.29 -69.82
N ARG A 6 -23.35 19.44 -68.50
CA ARG A 6 -23.70 20.58 -67.58
C ARG A 6 -25.20 20.76 -67.26
N LYS A 7 -25.57 20.56 -65.97
CA LYS A 7 -26.40 21.38 -65.03
C LYS A 7 -27.14 20.47 -64.03
N THR A 8 -26.66 20.34 -62.79
CA THR A 8 -27.09 21.05 -61.56
C THR A 8 -28.56 20.80 -61.17
N THR A 9 -28.72 19.98 -60.13
CA THR A 9 -29.96 19.46 -59.55
C THR A 9 -30.55 20.39 -58.49
N ASP A 10 -31.87 20.58 -58.54
CA ASP A 10 -32.67 21.19 -57.49
C ASP A 10 -33.92 20.33 -57.20
N SER A 11 -34.26 20.25 -55.91
CA SER A 11 -35.55 19.88 -55.31
C SER A 11 -36.11 18.44 -55.35
N SER A 12 -36.40 17.91 -54.15
CA SER A 12 -37.67 17.21 -53.79
C SER A 12 -37.69 17.04 -52.25
N LYS A 13 -38.55 17.70 -51.45
CA LYS A 13 -39.98 17.38 -51.13
C LYS A 13 -40.15 15.87 -50.92
N THR A 14 -40.50 15.31 -49.75
CA THR A 14 -41.61 15.57 -48.79
C THR A 14 -41.46 14.48 -47.71
N SER A 15 -41.63 14.69 -46.39
CA SER A 15 -42.92 14.75 -45.71
C SER A 15 -42.67 14.88 -44.19
N ARG A 16 -43.47 15.73 -43.52
CA ARG A 16 -43.45 15.99 -42.08
C ARG A 16 -44.67 15.34 -41.41
N LYS A 17 -44.48 15.01 -40.12
CA LYS A 17 -45.41 14.66 -39.02
C LYS A 17 -45.37 13.16 -38.67
N ALA A 18 -45.28 12.72 -37.42
CA ALA A 18 -44.99 13.33 -36.13
C ALA A 18 -44.94 12.16 -35.12
N LYS A 19 -44.02 12.15 -34.14
CA LYS A 19 -44.31 11.67 -32.79
C LYS A 19 -43.19 12.06 -31.82
N ARG A 20 -43.63 12.74 -30.76
CA ARG A 20 -42.89 13.16 -29.57
C ARG A 20 -41.95 12.07 -29.06
N ASN A 21 -40.74 12.46 -28.67
CA ASN A 21 -40.10 11.90 -27.48
C ASN A 21 -39.41 13.02 -26.70
N LYS A 22 -39.62 12.97 -25.39
CA LYS A 22 -39.04 13.85 -24.37
C LYS A 22 -37.52 13.81 -24.44
N VAL A 23 -36.92 14.98 -24.36
CA VAL A 23 -35.51 15.15 -24.03
C VAL A 23 -35.43 15.03 -22.50
N ASP A 24 -34.83 13.94 -22.03
CA ASP A 24 -34.16 13.93 -20.73
C ASP A 24 -32.71 14.34 -21.05
N GLU A 25 -32.31 15.54 -20.61
CA GLU A 25 -30.93 16.00 -20.66
C GLU A 25 -30.15 15.23 -19.59
N GLU A 26 -29.46 14.17 -20.00
CA GLU A 26 -28.32 13.63 -19.27
C GLU A 26 -27.13 14.56 -19.54
N GLU A 27 -26.69 15.28 -18.49
CA GLU A 27 -25.45 16.04 -18.50
C GLU A 27 -24.27 15.06 -18.69
N GLU A 28 -23.82 14.90 -19.93
CA GLU A 28 -22.50 14.37 -20.26
C GLU A 28 -21.44 15.27 -19.61
N TYR A 29 -20.76 14.74 -18.61
CA TYR A 29 -19.49 15.29 -18.14
C TYR A 29 -18.52 15.25 -19.32
N VAL A 30 -18.23 16.43 -19.88
CA VAL A 30 -17.10 16.64 -20.78
C VAL A 30 -15.84 16.41 -19.95
N ASP A 31 -15.23 15.24 -20.11
CA ASP A 31 -13.89 14.97 -19.62
C ASP A 31 -12.94 16.00 -20.25
N ASP A 32 -12.35 16.85 -19.39
CA ASP A 32 -11.22 17.71 -19.72
C ASP A 32 -10.14 16.85 -20.38
N GLU A 33 -9.65 17.29 -21.54
CA GLU A 33 -8.61 16.63 -22.34
C GLU A 33 -7.45 16.14 -21.45
N SER A 34 -7.46 14.84 -21.14
CA SER A 34 -6.35 14.16 -20.52
C SER A 34 -5.21 14.17 -21.52
N LEU A 35 -4.14 14.91 -21.20
CA LEU A 35 -2.80 14.61 -21.69
C LEU A 35 -2.58 13.10 -21.48
N ASP A 36 -2.45 12.40 -22.59
CA ASP A 36 -2.15 10.97 -22.71
C ASP A 36 -0.79 10.68 -22.06
N ASP A 37 -0.77 10.52 -20.73
CA ASP A 37 0.30 9.82 -20.02
C ASP A 37 0.13 8.33 -20.35
N GLY A 38 0.63 7.93 -21.52
CA GLY A 38 0.63 6.53 -21.95
C GLY A 38 1.26 5.62 -20.89
N GLU A 39 0.65 4.44 -20.69
CA GLU A 39 1.15 3.40 -19.77
C GLU A 39 2.65 3.16 -20.00
N VAL A 40 3.47 3.47 -18.99
CA VAL A 40 4.91 3.21 -19.00
C VAL A 40 5.15 1.77 -18.53
N ALA A 41 4.79 0.83 -19.38
CA ALA A 41 5.10 -0.58 -19.19
C ALA A 41 6.13 -1.00 -20.28
N PRO A 42 7.14 -1.83 -19.95
CA PRO A 42 8.12 -2.26 -20.94
C PRO A 42 7.40 -2.95 -22.13
N LYS A 43 7.91 -2.87 -23.36
CA LYS A 43 7.25 -3.53 -24.51
C LYS A 43 7.13 -5.05 -24.30
N SER A 44 8.03 -5.62 -23.50
CA SER A 44 7.95 -7.00 -23.02
C SER A 44 6.78 -7.29 -22.06
N SER A 45 6.20 -6.28 -21.39
CA SER A 45 5.01 -6.44 -20.52
C SER A 45 3.67 -6.43 -21.27
N SER A 46 3.60 -5.75 -22.43
CA SER A 46 2.44 -5.81 -23.34
C SER A 46 2.49 -7.01 -24.27
N ALA A 47 3.65 -7.69 -24.35
CA ALA A 47 3.77 -9.04 -24.87
C ALA A 47 3.15 -10.06 -23.89
N ALA A 48 1.86 -9.93 -23.60
CA ALA A 48 1.07 -11.08 -23.19
C ALA A 48 1.27 -12.12 -24.29
N VAL A 49 1.79 -13.30 -23.90
CA VAL A 49 1.97 -14.44 -24.80
C VAL A 49 0.71 -14.54 -25.65
N ASN A 50 0.86 -14.36 -26.97
CA ASN A 50 -0.25 -14.30 -27.91
C ASN A 50 -1.20 -15.46 -27.59
N ASP A 51 -2.35 -15.17 -26.99
CA ASP A 51 -3.16 -16.16 -26.29
C ASP A 51 -3.90 -16.97 -27.36
N GLN A 52 -3.20 -17.93 -27.98
CA GLN A 52 -3.73 -18.85 -28.99
C GLN A 52 -4.70 -19.87 -28.38
N ALA A 53 -5.20 -19.62 -27.17
CA ALA A 53 -6.21 -20.44 -26.54
C ALA A 53 -7.55 -20.20 -27.24
N ASN A 54 -8.17 -21.26 -27.73
CA ASN A 54 -9.53 -21.16 -28.26
C ASN A 54 -10.49 -20.95 -27.08
N GLU A 55 -11.43 -20.03 -27.24
CA GLU A 55 -12.55 -19.89 -26.32
C GLU A 55 -13.64 -20.90 -26.69
N ASP A 56 -14.14 -21.64 -25.70
CA ASP A 56 -15.28 -22.53 -25.84
C ASP A 56 -16.58 -21.72 -26.03
N GLU A 57 -17.67 -22.39 -26.39
CA GLU A 57 -19.01 -21.77 -26.59
C GLU A 57 -19.55 -21.02 -25.36
N PHE A 58 -18.99 -21.27 -24.16
CA PHE A 58 -19.35 -20.63 -22.90
C PHE A 58 -18.32 -19.58 -22.42
N GLY A 59 -17.32 -19.26 -23.25
CA GLY A 59 -16.29 -18.26 -22.93
C GLY A 59 -15.18 -18.74 -22.00
N ALA A 60 -14.99 -20.07 -21.87
CA ALA A 60 -13.86 -20.65 -21.15
C ALA A 60 -12.66 -20.83 -22.10
N LYS A 61 -11.44 -20.58 -21.62
CA LYS A 61 -10.22 -20.77 -22.43
C LYS A 61 -9.74 -22.22 -22.39
N ASP A 62 -9.65 -22.88 -23.53
CA ASP A 62 -9.13 -24.25 -23.64
C ASP A 62 -7.61 -24.28 -23.89
N TYR A 63 -6.86 -24.68 -22.86
CA TYR A 63 -5.41 -24.84 -22.90
C TYR A 63 -4.94 -26.27 -23.18
N ARG A 64 -5.84 -27.25 -23.37
CA ARG A 64 -5.48 -28.68 -23.51
C ARG A 64 -4.61 -28.98 -24.73
N LYS A 65 -4.70 -28.17 -25.79
CA LYS A 65 -3.89 -28.33 -27.01
C LYS A 65 -2.47 -27.79 -26.86
N LEU A 66 -2.25 -26.89 -25.90
CA LEU A 66 -0.96 -26.23 -25.65
C LEU A 66 -0.17 -26.91 -24.53
N ILE A 67 -0.85 -27.66 -23.68
CA ILE A 67 -0.31 -28.19 -22.43
C ILE A 67 -0.60 -29.69 -22.34
N GLU A 68 0.46 -30.50 -22.21
CA GLU A 68 0.36 -31.94 -22.06
C GLU A 68 0.55 -32.35 -20.59
N LEU A 69 -0.21 -33.35 -20.15
CA LEU A 69 -0.10 -33.90 -18.80
C LEU A 69 1.11 -34.83 -18.71
N LYS A 70 2.00 -34.59 -17.74
CA LYS A 70 3.14 -35.49 -17.50
C LYS A 70 2.67 -36.77 -16.81
N ALA A 71 3.40 -37.87 -17.01
CA ALA A 71 3.13 -39.14 -16.33
C ALA A 71 3.18 -39.01 -14.79
N ASP A 72 4.05 -38.13 -14.27
CA ASP A 72 4.25 -37.89 -12.83
C ASP A 72 3.30 -36.82 -12.25
N HIS A 73 2.13 -36.58 -12.83
CA HIS A 73 1.26 -35.48 -12.40
C HIS A 73 0.76 -35.60 -10.94
N SER A 74 0.73 -36.81 -10.38
CA SER A 74 0.24 -37.09 -9.03
C SER A 74 1.24 -36.72 -7.93
N SER A 75 2.53 -36.83 -8.21
CA SER A 75 3.63 -36.54 -7.27
C SER A 75 4.14 -35.10 -7.34
N ARG A 76 3.61 -34.29 -8.27
CA ARG A 76 3.97 -32.89 -8.45
C ARG A 76 2.89 -31.97 -7.86
N PRO A 77 3.22 -30.80 -7.28
CA PRO A 77 4.57 -30.30 -7.03
C PRO A 77 5.31 -31.15 -6.00
N LEU A 78 6.57 -31.50 -6.33
CA LEU A 78 7.49 -32.11 -5.38
C LEU A 78 7.79 -31.08 -4.28
N TRP A 79 7.64 -31.48 -3.02
CA TRP A 79 7.85 -30.63 -1.85
C TRP A 79 7.11 -29.28 -1.89
N VAL A 80 5.82 -29.30 -1.50
CA VAL A 80 4.90 -28.16 -1.52
C VAL A 80 5.46 -26.87 -0.87
N LYS A 81 6.26 -26.99 0.19
CA LYS A 81 6.88 -25.82 0.85
C LYS A 81 7.90 -25.11 -0.03
N HIS A 82 8.80 -25.84 -0.68
CA HIS A 82 9.80 -25.25 -1.57
C HIS A 82 9.17 -24.63 -2.82
N ALA A 83 8.10 -25.25 -3.34
CA ALA A 83 7.34 -24.68 -4.45
C ALA A 83 6.71 -23.33 -4.09
N HIS A 84 6.21 -23.19 -2.86
CA HIS A 84 5.64 -21.94 -2.36
C HIS A 84 6.67 -20.82 -2.25
N ASP A 85 7.84 -21.10 -1.66
CA ASP A 85 8.91 -20.11 -1.55
C ASP A 85 9.48 -19.69 -2.92
N PHE A 86 9.61 -20.65 -3.83
CA PHE A 86 10.02 -20.38 -5.21
C PHE A 86 9.02 -19.48 -5.94
N LEU A 87 7.71 -19.81 -5.91
CA LEU A 87 6.68 -18.99 -6.54
C LEU A 87 6.60 -17.58 -5.94
N ILE A 88 6.78 -17.43 -4.62
CA ILE A 88 6.85 -16.10 -3.99
C ILE A 88 8.04 -15.28 -4.51
N ALA A 89 9.15 -15.92 -4.86
CA ALA A 89 10.31 -15.22 -5.40
C ALA A 89 10.09 -14.77 -6.86
N ILE A 90 9.43 -15.60 -7.69
CA ILE A 90 9.34 -15.36 -9.14
C ILE A 90 8.02 -14.78 -9.63
N SER A 91 6.97 -14.75 -8.81
CA SER A 91 5.61 -14.42 -9.25
C SER A 91 4.83 -13.58 -8.23
N GLU A 92 3.82 -12.87 -8.71
CA GLU A 92 2.88 -12.14 -7.86
C GLU A 92 1.69 -13.02 -7.49
N PRO A 93 1.27 -13.07 -6.21
CA PRO A 93 0.04 -13.78 -5.86
C PRO A 93 -1.20 -13.02 -6.34
N VAL A 94 -2.18 -13.75 -6.85
CA VAL A 94 -3.51 -13.22 -7.18
C VAL A 94 -4.51 -13.60 -6.10
N CYS A 95 -4.57 -14.90 -5.78
CA CYS A 95 -5.46 -15.47 -4.78
C CYS A 95 -4.69 -16.46 -3.89
N ARG A 96 -4.89 -16.39 -2.57
CA ARG A 96 -4.33 -17.35 -1.62
C ARG A 96 -5.41 -17.92 -0.70
N PRO A 97 -6.34 -18.75 -1.20
CA PRO A 97 -7.25 -19.53 -0.37
C PRO A 97 -6.52 -20.74 0.26
N GLU A 98 -7.18 -21.47 1.15
CA GLU A 98 -6.53 -22.49 1.98
C GLU A 98 -5.93 -23.68 1.20
N HIS A 99 -6.50 -24.00 0.03
CA HIS A 99 -6.14 -25.20 -0.72
C HIS A 99 -5.41 -24.93 -2.05
N ILE A 100 -5.86 -23.95 -2.83
CA ILE A 100 -5.36 -23.72 -4.21
C ILE A 100 -4.92 -22.28 -4.36
N HIS A 101 -3.62 -22.05 -4.38
CA HIS A 101 -3.07 -20.72 -4.58
C HIS A 101 -2.94 -20.40 -6.07
N GLU A 102 -3.27 -19.16 -6.44
CA GLU A 102 -3.14 -18.64 -7.79
C GLU A 102 -2.03 -17.58 -7.82
N TYR A 103 -1.08 -17.76 -8.72
CA TYR A 103 0.04 -16.87 -8.94
C TYR A 103 0.08 -16.42 -10.40
N ARG A 104 0.56 -15.20 -10.62
CA ARG A 104 0.71 -14.59 -11.94
C ARG A 104 2.17 -14.19 -12.15
N LEU A 105 2.75 -14.67 -13.24
CA LEU A 105 4.05 -14.23 -13.72
C LEU A 105 3.89 -12.89 -14.44
N THR A 106 4.62 -11.88 -13.97
CA THR A 106 4.71 -10.55 -14.57
C THR A 106 6.18 -10.22 -14.86
N ALA A 107 6.43 -9.36 -15.84
CA ALA A 107 7.79 -8.89 -16.15
C ALA A 107 8.48 -8.31 -14.90
N TYR A 108 7.73 -7.59 -14.06
CA TYR A 108 8.21 -7.02 -12.80
C TYR A 108 8.57 -8.07 -11.74
N SER A 109 7.78 -9.15 -11.61
CA SER A 109 8.09 -10.23 -10.68
C SER A 109 9.35 -11.00 -11.08
N LEU A 110 9.54 -11.21 -12.40
CA LEU A 110 10.76 -11.82 -12.93
C LEU A 110 11.97 -10.90 -12.75
N TYR A 111 11.80 -9.59 -12.92
CA TYR A 111 12.83 -8.60 -12.61
C TYR A 111 13.26 -8.66 -11.14
N ALA A 112 12.30 -8.76 -10.21
CA ALA A 112 12.60 -8.92 -8.80
C ALA A 112 13.38 -10.21 -8.52
N ALA A 113 13.02 -11.31 -9.18
CA ALA A 113 13.70 -12.59 -9.06
C ALA A 113 15.17 -12.54 -9.55
N VAL A 114 15.41 -11.96 -10.72
CA VAL A 114 16.77 -11.78 -11.26
C VAL A 114 17.58 -10.86 -10.36
N SER A 115 16.95 -9.81 -9.82
CA SER A 115 17.60 -8.90 -8.87
C SER A 115 18.01 -9.59 -7.57
N VAL A 116 17.35 -10.70 -7.20
CA VAL A 116 17.72 -11.53 -6.04
C VAL A 116 18.92 -12.44 -6.35
N GLY A 117 19.28 -12.63 -7.63
CA GLY A 117 20.40 -13.48 -8.06
C GLY A 117 19.95 -14.77 -8.76
N LEU A 118 18.65 -14.95 -9.05
CA LEU A 118 18.17 -16.14 -9.76
C LEU A 118 18.47 -16.05 -11.26
N GLN A 119 19.19 -17.04 -11.80
CA GLN A 119 19.49 -17.12 -13.23
C GLN A 119 18.31 -17.62 -14.06
N THR A 120 18.28 -17.26 -15.34
CA THR A 120 17.22 -17.64 -16.29
C THR A 120 17.07 -19.17 -16.44
N SER A 121 18.20 -19.89 -16.49
CA SER A 121 18.23 -21.36 -16.56
C SER A 121 17.50 -21.99 -15.39
N ASP A 122 17.82 -21.50 -14.19
CA ASP A 122 17.37 -22.06 -12.93
C ASP A 122 15.86 -21.90 -12.81
N ILE A 123 15.33 -20.71 -13.13
CA ILE A 123 13.88 -20.46 -13.11
C ILE A 123 13.13 -21.46 -14.01
N ILE A 124 13.63 -21.70 -15.22
CA ILE A 124 12.99 -22.61 -16.18
C ILE A 124 13.10 -24.06 -15.70
N GLU A 125 14.24 -24.47 -15.16
CA GLU A 125 14.46 -25.82 -14.67
C GLU A 125 13.58 -26.14 -13.45
N TYR A 126 13.54 -25.25 -12.46
CA TYR A 126 12.68 -25.40 -11.29
C TYR A 126 11.21 -25.45 -11.68
N LEU A 127 10.75 -24.60 -12.61
CA LEU A 127 9.38 -24.68 -13.13
C LEU A 127 9.11 -26.03 -13.81
N ARG A 128 10.07 -26.57 -14.59
CA ARG A 128 9.92 -27.88 -15.25
C ARG A 128 9.83 -29.01 -14.23
N ARG A 129 10.57 -28.91 -13.12
CA ARG A 129 10.57 -29.89 -12.03
C ARG A 129 9.27 -29.86 -11.22
N LEU A 130 8.75 -28.67 -10.92
CA LEU A 130 7.55 -28.51 -10.08
C LEU A 130 6.23 -28.65 -10.84
N SER A 131 6.21 -28.41 -12.16
CA SER A 131 4.98 -28.44 -12.98
C SER A 131 4.44 -29.86 -13.21
N LYS A 132 3.12 -30.04 -12.97
CA LYS A 132 2.35 -31.25 -13.32
C LYS A 132 2.23 -31.47 -14.83
N THR A 133 2.30 -30.39 -15.59
CA THR A 133 2.14 -30.38 -17.04
C THR A 133 3.42 -29.92 -17.73
N THR A 134 3.47 -30.03 -19.05
CA THR A 134 4.50 -29.34 -19.86
C THR A 134 4.32 -27.83 -19.78
N ILE A 135 5.42 -27.09 -19.88
CA ILE A 135 5.41 -25.63 -19.88
C ILE A 135 5.28 -25.18 -21.34
N PRO A 136 4.31 -24.34 -21.70
CA PRO A 136 4.21 -23.77 -23.03
C PRO A 136 5.47 -23.00 -23.44
N ASP A 137 5.88 -23.12 -24.70
CA ASP A 137 7.05 -22.42 -25.24
C ASP A 137 6.92 -20.89 -25.12
N GLY A 138 5.70 -20.37 -25.21
CA GLY A 138 5.44 -18.94 -25.03
C GLY A 138 5.85 -18.41 -23.65
N ILE A 139 5.67 -19.19 -22.59
CA ILE A 139 6.12 -18.82 -21.23
C ILE A 139 7.65 -18.86 -21.15
N ILE A 140 8.28 -19.86 -21.79
CA ILE A 140 9.75 -19.98 -21.80
C ILE A 140 10.37 -18.78 -22.54
N GLN A 141 9.82 -18.42 -23.69
CA GLN A 141 10.25 -17.25 -24.46
C GLN A 141 10.05 -15.96 -23.68
N PHE A 142 8.91 -15.81 -23.00
CA PHE A 142 8.64 -14.67 -22.13
C PHE A 142 9.65 -14.54 -20.99
N ILE A 143 9.95 -15.64 -20.28
CA ILE A 143 10.96 -15.66 -19.20
C ILE A 143 12.33 -15.26 -19.75
N LYS A 144 12.75 -15.83 -20.89
CA LYS A 144 14.05 -15.50 -21.50
C LYS A 144 14.13 -14.03 -21.92
N LEU A 145 13.06 -13.50 -22.51
CA LEU A 145 13.00 -12.11 -22.96
C LEU A 145 13.15 -11.14 -21.80
N CYS A 146 12.41 -11.35 -20.71
CA CYS A 146 12.49 -10.49 -19.53
C CYS A 146 13.83 -10.63 -18.80
N THR A 147 14.30 -11.86 -18.57
CA THR A 147 15.47 -12.06 -17.68
C THR A 147 16.81 -11.70 -18.32
N LEU A 148 16.95 -11.76 -19.65
CA LEU A 148 18.23 -11.47 -20.32
C LEU A 148 18.59 -9.97 -20.36
N SER A 149 17.61 -9.08 -20.34
CA SER A 149 17.84 -7.63 -20.37
C SER A 149 17.92 -7.02 -18.96
N TYR A 150 17.32 -7.69 -17.98
CA TYR A 150 17.17 -7.21 -16.61
C TYR A 150 18.40 -7.46 -15.73
N GLY A 151 18.66 -6.53 -14.79
CA GLY A 151 19.75 -6.62 -13.81
C GLY A 151 21.14 -6.20 -14.31
N LYS A 152 21.28 -5.86 -15.60
CA LYS A 152 22.58 -5.50 -16.21
C LYS A 152 23.02 -4.06 -15.98
N VAL A 153 22.06 -3.16 -15.70
CA VAL A 153 22.32 -1.72 -15.58
C VAL A 153 21.91 -1.25 -14.19
N LYS A 154 22.85 -0.61 -13.49
CA LYS A 154 22.70 -0.11 -12.13
C LYS A 154 22.73 1.41 -12.15
N LEU A 155 21.91 2.04 -11.32
CA LEU A 155 21.95 3.48 -11.07
C LEU A 155 22.52 3.69 -9.68
N VAL A 156 23.69 4.32 -9.61
CA VAL A 156 24.42 4.54 -8.37
C VAL A 156 24.59 6.04 -8.14
N LEU A 157 24.30 6.49 -6.92
CA LEU A 157 24.55 7.87 -6.50
C LEU A 157 25.92 7.92 -5.79
N LYS A 158 26.86 8.69 -6.33
CA LYS A 158 28.20 8.93 -5.74
C LYS A 158 28.45 10.44 -5.72
N HIS A 159 28.82 11.02 -4.57
CA HIS A 159 29.19 12.45 -4.46
C HIS A 159 28.14 13.42 -5.03
N ASN A 160 26.88 13.20 -4.67
CA ASN A 160 25.70 13.91 -5.16
C ASN A 160 25.50 13.90 -6.69
N ARG A 161 26.10 12.93 -7.36
CA ARG A 161 26.03 12.75 -8.81
C ARG A 161 25.56 11.35 -9.12
N TYR A 162 24.63 11.25 -10.07
CA TYR A 162 24.09 9.98 -10.51
C TYR A 162 24.96 9.40 -11.61
N PHE A 163 25.36 8.15 -11.42
CA PHE A 163 26.12 7.36 -12.38
C PHE A 163 25.30 6.15 -12.82
N VAL A 164 25.34 5.86 -14.11
CA VAL A 164 24.82 4.60 -14.66
C VAL A 164 25.98 3.65 -14.81
N GLU A 165 25.93 2.50 -14.13
CA GLU A 165 27.00 1.50 -14.09
C GLU A 165 26.53 0.18 -14.71
N SER A 166 27.43 -0.54 -15.38
CA SER A 166 27.17 -1.88 -15.92
C SER A 166 28.47 -2.68 -15.96
N SER A 167 28.40 -3.98 -15.70
CA SER A 167 29.50 -4.92 -15.95
C SER A 167 29.67 -5.22 -17.44
N HIS A 168 28.61 -5.01 -18.25
CA HIS A 168 28.62 -5.26 -19.69
C HIS A 168 28.72 -3.95 -20.47
N PRO A 169 29.84 -3.69 -21.17
CA PRO A 169 30.02 -2.45 -21.94
C PRO A 169 29.08 -2.34 -23.15
N GLU A 170 28.72 -3.48 -23.77
CA GLU A 170 27.81 -3.53 -24.93
C GLU A 170 26.44 -2.92 -24.62
N VAL A 171 25.94 -3.13 -23.39
CA VAL A 171 24.64 -2.61 -22.96
C VAL A 171 24.68 -1.09 -22.79
N LEU A 172 25.78 -0.55 -22.25
CA LEU A 172 25.95 0.90 -22.12
C LEU A 172 26.08 1.58 -23.48
N GLN A 173 26.83 0.98 -24.41
CA GLN A 173 26.92 1.47 -25.78
C GLN A 173 25.55 1.46 -26.48
N HIS A 174 24.75 0.42 -26.25
CA HIS A 174 23.38 0.36 -26.77
C HIS A 174 22.50 1.47 -26.19
N LEU A 175 22.57 1.73 -24.88
CA LEU A 175 21.83 2.82 -24.23
C LEU A 175 22.25 4.20 -24.73
N LEU A 176 23.55 4.43 -24.98
CA LEU A 176 24.08 5.71 -25.45
C LEU A 176 23.74 6.03 -26.92
N ARG A 177 23.23 5.06 -27.70
CA ARG A 177 22.74 5.31 -29.06
C ARG A 177 21.40 6.05 -29.08
N ASP A 178 20.65 6.03 -27.98
CA ASP A 178 19.37 6.74 -27.88
C ASP A 178 19.61 8.24 -27.65
N SER A 179 18.99 9.08 -28.47
CA SER A 179 19.16 10.54 -28.42
C SER A 179 18.70 11.14 -27.10
N GLN A 180 17.65 10.60 -26.47
CA GLN A 180 17.13 11.14 -25.21
C GLN A 180 18.04 10.80 -24.04
N ILE A 181 18.65 9.60 -24.04
CA ILE A 181 19.65 9.24 -23.02
C ILE A 181 20.92 10.08 -23.19
N GLN A 182 21.30 10.38 -24.44
CA GLN A 182 22.43 11.24 -24.75
C GLN A 182 22.22 12.68 -24.26
N GLU A 183 20.99 13.21 -24.33
CA GLU A 183 20.61 14.52 -23.76
C GLU A 183 20.66 14.51 -22.23
N CYS A 184 20.34 13.38 -21.58
CA CYS A 184 20.40 13.24 -20.12
C CYS A 184 21.84 13.15 -19.58
N ARG A 185 22.82 12.80 -20.44
CA ARG A 185 24.23 12.66 -20.06
C ARG A 185 24.85 14.04 -19.83
N LYS A 186 25.49 14.20 -18.68
CA LYS A 186 26.28 15.40 -18.41
C LYS A 186 27.65 15.22 -19.05
N ARG A 187 27.97 16.05 -20.06
CA ARG A 187 29.32 16.13 -20.64
C ARG A 187 30.13 17.12 -19.79
N THR A 188 31.35 16.77 -19.44
CA THR A 188 32.25 17.68 -18.73
C THR A 188 32.95 18.57 -19.77
N ASP A 189 33.32 19.81 -19.44
CA ASP A 189 34.00 20.70 -20.41
C ASP A 189 35.35 20.14 -20.90
N GLU A 190 35.98 19.22 -20.16
CA GLU A 190 37.15 18.44 -20.60
C GLU A 190 36.85 17.51 -21.80
N ASP A 191 35.58 17.09 -21.97
CA ASP A 191 35.12 16.25 -23.09
C ASP A 191 34.94 17.06 -24.39
N MET A 192 34.87 18.39 -24.31
CA MET A 192 34.72 19.27 -25.48
C MET A 192 36.05 19.74 -26.08
N GLU A 193 37.15 19.70 -25.32
CA GLU A 193 38.47 20.15 -25.79
C GLU A 193 39.30 19.05 -26.47
N LEU A 194 39.06 17.76 -26.17
CA LEU A 194 39.66 16.64 -26.90
C LEU A 194 38.70 16.11 -27.97
N GLY A 195 38.80 16.68 -29.18
CA GLY A 195 38.10 16.22 -30.39
C GLY A 195 38.58 14.87 -30.93
N THR A 196 38.51 13.80 -30.13
CA THR A 196 38.77 12.42 -30.56
C THR A 196 37.60 11.53 -30.13
N GLY A 197 36.86 11.02 -31.12
CA GLY A 197 35.66 10.20 -30.96
C GLY A 197 35.91 8.77 -30.46
N GLU A 198 36.52 8.63 -29.29
CA GLU A 198 36.47 7.39 -28.52
C GLU A 198 35.51 7.57 -27.35
N ASP A 199 34.46 6.75 -27.29
CA ASP A 199 33.48 6.67 -26.21
C ASP A 199 34.18 6.39 -24.87
N GLN A 200 34.63 7.43 -24.16
CA GLN A 200 35.26 7.30 -22.85
C GLN A 200 34.21 6.99 -21.79
N LEU A 201 33.99 5.69 -21.55
CA LEU A 201 33.37 5.15 -20.34
C LEU A 201 34.40 5.18 -19.21
N VAL A 202 34.01 5.68 -18.03
CA VAL A 202 34.88 5.67 -16.85
C VAL A 202 35.04 4.22 -16.37
N LYS A 203 36.27 3.71 -16.34
CA LYS A 203 36.60 2.38 -15.83
C LYS A 203 36.88 2.44 -14.33
N SER A 204 36.20 1.61 -13.54
CA SER A 204 36.48 1.45 -12.12
C SER A 204 36.73 -0.03 -11.78
N SER A 205 37.77 -0.30 -11.01
CA SER A 205 38.11 -1.63 -10.47
C SER A 205 37.87 -1.62 -8.95
N VAL A 206 37.00 -2.51 -8.45
CA VAL A 206 36.77 -2.67 -7.01
C VAL A 206 37.59 -3.85 -6.51
N SER A 207 38.53 -3.63 -5.59
CA SER A 207 39.31 -4.71 -4.98
C SER A 207 38.68 -5.14 -3.66
N GLY A 208 38.13 -6.35 -3.60
CA GLY A 208 37.58 -6.96 -2.38
C GLY A 208 38.69 -7.57 -1.52
N LYS A 209 39.40 -6.76 -0.71
CA LYS A 209 40.30 -7.30 0.33
C LYS A 209 39.59 -7.34 1.68
N SER A 210 38.85 -8.42 1.93
CA SER A 210 38.44 -8.75 3.30
C SER A 210 39.61 -9.38 4.05
N SER A 211 40.18 -8.64 4.99
CA SER A 211 41.19 -9.15 5.94
C SER A 211 40.49 -9.50 7.26
N LEU A 212 39.87 -10.67 7.31
CA LEU A 212 39.32 -11.27 8.53
C LEU A 212 39.82 -12.72 8.66
N LYS A 213 41.05 -12.87 9.17
CA LYS A 213 41.48 -14.13 9.80
C LYS A 213 40.85 -14.16 11.20
N LEU A 214 39.73 -14.85 11.36
CA LEU A 214 39.21 -15.21 12.67
C LEU A 214 39.89 -16.52 13.12
N ASN A 215 40.61 -16.46 14.24
CA ASN A 215 41.26 -17.60 14.89
C ASN A 215 40.26 -18.74 15.16
N LYS A 216 40.45 -19.89 14.53
CA LYS A 216 39.94 -21.18 15.04
C LYS A 216 40.92 -21.73 16.08
N PRO A 217 40.47 -22.26 17.24
CA PRO A 217 41.32 -23.02 18.14
C PRO A 217 41.79 -24.30 17.45
N GLN A 218 43.08 -24.60 17.61
CA GLN A 218 43.69 -25.85 17.16
C GLN A 218 43.13 -27.03 17.97
N GLU A 219 42.49 -27.98 17.30
CA GLU A 219 42.42 -29.37 17.76
C GLU A 219 43.40 -30.21 16.95
N SER A 220 44.09 -31.07 17.69
CA SER A 220 45.30 -31.82 17.34
C SER A 220 45.08 -32.93 16.32
N ASN A 221 46.09 -33.11 15.46
CA ASN A 221 46.27 -34.21 14.53
C ASN A 221 46.26 -35.61 15.16
N GLY A 222 45.69 -36.55 14.41
CA GLY A 222 45.88 -38.00 14.40
C GLY A 222 44.75 -38.59 13.53
N ASP A 223 44.94 -39.37 12.47
CA ASP A 223 46.07 -40.19 12.04
C ASP A 223 45.92 -40.46 10.53
N SER A 224 47.00 -40.84 9.88
CA SER A 224 47.13 -41.07 8.43
C SER A 224 46.59 -42.41 7.94
N SER A 225 45.97 -42.45 6.76
CA SER A 225 46.07 -43.60 5.84
C SER A 225 45.61 -43.26 4.42
N GLN A 226 46.50 -43.51 3.46
CA GLN A 226 46.32 -43.42 2.01
C GLN A 226 45.41 -44.53 1.48
N ALA A 227 44.54 -44.22 0.53
CA ALA A 227 44.15 -45.14 -0.56
C ALA A 227 43.55 -44.36 -1.74
N THR A 228 44.07 -44.70 -2.92
CA THR A 228 43.71 -44.32 -4.29
C THR A 228 42.30 -44.76 -4.73
N GLU A 229 41.53 -43.85 -5.33
CA GLU A 229 40.44 -44.14 -6.30
C GLU A 229 40.39 -42.95 -7.29
N GLN A 230 41.01 -43.06 -8.46
CA GLN A 230 40.37 -43.32 -9.77
C GLN A 230 39.15 -42.43 -10.08
N ASP A 231 39.40 -41.41 -10.90
CA ASP A 231 38.43 -40.63 -11.66
C ASP A 231 37.48 -41.53 -12.48
N GLN A 232 36.17 -41.38 -12.23
CA GLN A 232 35.14 -41.48 -13.27
C GLN A 232 34.32 -40.19 -13.25
N PRO A 233 33.99 -39.60 -14.41
CA PRO A 233 33.21 -38.37 -14.47
C PRO A 233 31.73 -38.72 -14.24
N SER A 234 31.23 -38.52 -13.03
CA SER A 234 29.78 -38.51 -12.80
C SER A 234 29.24 -37.13 -13.17
N GLU A 235 28.70 -37.01 -14.38
CA GLU A 235 27.70 -36.00 -14.72
C GLU A 235 26.56 -36.09 -13.70
N GLY A 236 26.38 -35.02 -12.95
CA GLY A 236 25.40 -34.94 -11.89
C GLY A 236 25.65 -33.70 -11.06
N THR A 237 25.44 -32.52 -11.65
CA THR A 237 25.25 -31.28 -10.91
C THR A 237 24.03 -31.46 -10.01
N SER A 238 24.25 -31.97 -8.81
CA SER A 238 23.23 -32.08 -7.79
C SER A 238 22.92 -30.66 -7.30
N ILE A 239 21.92 -30.04 -7.91
CA ILE A 239 21.34 -28.79 -7.43
C ILE A 239 20.92 -29.01 -5.97
N PRO A 240 21.45 -28.24 -5.01
CA PRO A 240 21.14 -28.43 -3.59
C PRO A 240 19.63 -28.31 -3.33
N THR A 241 19.17 -29.07 -2.33
CA THR A 241 17.75 -29.27 -1.99
C THR A 241 17.05 -28.02 -1.43
N ASP A 242 17.80 -26.99 -1.03
CA ASP A 242 17.27 -25.74 -0.49
C ASP A 242 17.75 -24.54 -1.33
N ILE A 243 16.79 -23.68 -1.71
CA ILE A 243 17.05 -22.42 -2.43
C ILE A 243 17.82 -21.46 -1.52
N SER A 244 17.62 -21.53 -0.20
CA SER A 244 18.35 -20.67 0.75
C SER A 244 19.82 -21.07 0.83
N ASP A 245 20.13 -22.37 0.88
CA ASP A 245 21.50 -22.88 0.81
C ASP A 245 22.15 -22.65 -0.56
N TYR A 246 21.37 -22.64 -1.64
CA TYR A 246 21.86 -22.31 -2.99
C TYR A 246 22.19 -20.83 -3.14
N ILE A 247 21.35 -19.93 -2.61
CA ILE A 247 21.64 -18.49 -2.55
C ILE A 247 22.88 -18.25 -1.71
N GLU A 248 23.04 -18.95 -0.57
CA GLU A 248 24.24 -18.84 0.27
C GLU A 248 25.52 -19.37 -0.41
N ARG A 249 25.41 -20.36 -1.30
CA ARG A 249 26.54 -20.84 -2.12
C ARG A 249 26.89 -19.89 -3.26
N ILE A 250 25.89 -19.33 -3.95
CA ILE A 250 26.12 -18.28 -4.96
C ILE A 250 26.78 -17.06 -4.33
N ASP A 251 26.32 -16.65 -3.14
CA ASP A 251 26.94 -15.55 -2.40
C ASP A 251 28.42 -15.82 -2.06
N GLN A 252 28.82 -17.08 -1.88
CA GLN A 252 30.22 -17.47 -1.66
C GLN A 252 31.04 -17.54 -2.96
N ASP A 253 30.43 -17.99 -4.07
CA ASP A 253 31.10 -18.14 -5.36
C ASP A 253 31.26 -16.79 -6.10
N GLU A 254 30.34 -15.83 -5.95
CA GLU A 254 30.43 -14.49 -6.57
C GLU A 254 31.47 -13.58 -5.91
N ASP A 255 31.81 -13.79 -4.63
CA ASP A 255 32.84 -13.02 -3.94
C ASP A 255 34.27 -13.29 -4.51
N GLU A 256 34.44 -14.29 -5.38
CA GLU A 256 35.71 -14.65 -6.02
C GLU A 256 35.94 -14.01 -7.41
N GLU A 257 34.95 -13.36 -8.04
CA GLU A 257 35.09 -12.78 -9.40
C GLU A 257 35.35 -11.26 -9.40
N GLU A 258 36.56 -10.84 -9.80
CA GLU A 258 36.89 -9.42 -10.08
C GLU A 258 36.17 -8.91 -11.34
N SER A 259 34.92 -8.46 -11.22
CA SER A 259 34.18 -7.88 -12.34
C SER A 259 34.55 -6.41 -12.58
N GLN A 260 35.01 -6.10 -13.80
CA GLN A 260 35.26 -4.71 -14.25
C GLN A 260 33.92 -3.97 -14.45
N THR A 261 33.81 -2.74 -13.96
CA THR A 261 32.60 -1.91 -14.07
C THR A 261 32.83 -0.63 -14.87
N TYR A 262 31.93 -0.35 -15.80
CA TYR A 262 31.93 0.83 -16.67
C TYR A 262 30.81 1.80 -16.26
N SER A 263 31.04 3.12 -16.31
CA SER A 263 30.01 4.10 -15.94
C SER A 263 30.07 5.45 -16.67
N PHE A 264 28.94 6.18 -16.66
CA PHE A 264 28.83 7.58 -17.12
C PHE A 264 27.92 8.43 -16.20
N GLU A 265 28.17 9.74 -16.12
CA GLU A 265 27.43 10.70 -15.27
C GLU A 265 26.13 11.21 -15.94
N VAL A 266 25.07 11.36 -15.14
CA VAL A 266 23.73 11.80 -15.57
C VAL A 266 23.27 13.04 -14.78
N ALA A 267 22.58 13.96 -15.46
CA ALA A 267 21.96 15.12 -14.83
C ALA A 267 20.73 14.74 -13.97
N GLN A 268 20.64 15.29 -12.76
CA GLN A 268 19.59 14.96 -11.80
C GLN A 268 18.16 15.27 -12.28
N GLU A 269 17.97 16.40 -12.97
CA GLU A 269 16.64 16.83 -13.43
C GLU A 269 16.01 15.85 -14.43
N HIS A 270 16.84 15.07 -15.12
CA HIS A 270 16.41 14.13 -16.14
C HIS A 270 16.40 12.66 -15.66
N ILE A 271 16.56 12.40 -14.35
CA ILE A 271 16.59 11.02 -13.84
C ILE A 271 15.28 10.27 -14.11
N GLU A 272 14.14 10.94 -13.97
CA GLU A 272 12.84 10.32 -14.25
C GLU A 272 12.70 9.97 -15.73
N THR A 273 13.11 10.89 -16.62
CA THR A 273 13.11 10.68 -18.07
C THR A 273 14.04 9.53 -18.44
N LEU A 274 15.24 9.48 -17.86
CA LEU A 274 16.20 8.41 -18.07
C LEU A 274 15.63 7.06 -17.63
N GLN A 275 15.13 6.95 -16.40
CA GLN A 275 14.55 5.71 -15.90
C GLN A 275 13.38 5.26 -16.81
N ARG A 276 12.55 6.20 -17.28
CA ARG A 276 11.38 5.92 -18.13
C ARG A 276 11.84 5.33 -19.47
N LYS A 277 12.84 5.95 -20.10
CA LYS A 277 13.41 5.51 -21.37
C LYS A 277 14.14 4.18 -21.27
N CYS A 278 14.89 3.99 -20.19
CA CYS A 278 15.51 2.71 -19.86
C CYS A 278 14.49 1.56 -19.80
N ILE A 279 13.26 1.81 -19.30
CA ILE A 279 12.17 0.82 -19.32
C ILE A 279 11.63 0.60 -20.73
N GLU A 280 11.42 1.67 -21.51
CA GLU A 280 10.96 1.56 -22.91
C GLU A 280 11.93 0.74 -23.78
N LEU A 281 13.23 0.77 -23.45
CA LEU A 281 14.30 0.00 -24.08
C LEU A 281 14.51 -1.38 -23.44
N ASP A 282 13.65 -1.81 -22.51
CA ASP A 282 13.72 -3.07 -21.76
C ASP A 282 14.98 -3.24 -20.88
N TYR A 283 15.71 -2.17 -20.55
CA TYR A 283 16.87 -2.13 -19.63
C TYR A 283 16.60 -1.26 -18.38
N PRO A 284 15.71 -1.69 -17.45
CA PRO A 284 15.39 -0.96 -16.23
C PRO A 284 16.62 -0.78 -15.34
N LEU A 285 16.70 0.39 -14.71
CA LEU A 285 17.77 0.76 -13.80
C LEU A 285 17.53 0.19 -12.39
N LEU A 286 18.49 -0.57 -11.87
CA LEU A 286 18.47 -1.04 -10.49
C LEU A 286 19.19 -0.03 -9.57
N ALA A 287 18.51 0.44 -8.53
CA ALA A 287 19.11 1.31 -7.51
C ALA A 287 19.63 0.47 -6.32
N GLU A 288 20.96 0.30 -6.26
CA GLU A 288 21.66 -0.34 -5.14
C GLU A 288 22.54 0.69 -4.42
N TYR A 289 22.64 0.54 -3.10
CA TYR A 289 23.48 1.37 -2.27
C TYR A 289 24.48 0.53 -1.48
N ASP A 290 25.77 0.75 -1.75
CA ASP A 290 26.86 0.18 -0.97
C ASP A 290 27.15 1.08 0.24
N PHE A 291 26.38 0.86 1.31
CA PHE A 291 26.49 1.65 2.54
C PHE A 291 27.73 1.32 3.37
N LYS A 292 28.35 0.15 3.17
CA LYS A 292 29.53 -0.29 3.92
C LYS A 292 30.80 0.40 3.43
N ASN A 293 30.92 0.56 2.11
CA ASN A 293 32.09 1.19 1.49
C ASN A 293 31.94 2.71 1.32
N ASP A 294 30.79 3.28 1.66
CA ASP A 294 30.57 4.72 1.62
C ASP A 294 31.23 5.41 2.83
N ALA A 295 32.40 6.01 2.58
CA ALA A 295 33.13 6.83 3.55
C ALA A 295 32.76 8.33 3.49
N VAL A 296 31.93 8.75 2.51
CA VAL A 296 31.55 10.15 2.31
C VAL A 296 30.46 10.54 3.29
N ASN A 297 29.44 9.68 3.42
CA ASN A 297 28.37 9.90 4.38
C ASN A 297 28.79 9.45 5.78
N PRO A 298 28.67 10.30 6.82
CA PRO A 298 29.09 9.94 8.17
C PRO A 298 28.20 8.83 8.73
N ASP A 299 28.83 7.86 9.36
CA ASP A 299 28.14 6.81 10.10
C ASP A 299 27.47 7.38 11.36
N LEU A 300 26.29 6.86 11.63
CA LEU A 300 25.51 7.14 12.81
C LEU A 300 25.71 6.04 13.84
N ASN A 301 25.86 6.45 15.10
CA ASN A 301 25.83 5.53 16.25
C ASN A 301 24.38 5.13 16.55
N ILE A 302 23.80 4.33 15.65
CA ILE A 302 22.46 3.76 15.81
C ILE A 302 22.56 2.24 15.79
N ASP A 303 22.07 1.63 16.87
CA ASP A 303 21.95 0.18 16.97
C ASP A 303 20.56 -0.19 17.49
N LEU A 304 20.16 -1.42 17.19
CA LEU A 304 18.98 -2.02 17.81
C LEU A 304 19.28 -2.33 19.28
N LYS A 305 18.31 -2.09 20.16
CA LYS A 305 18.44 -2.48 21.56
C LYS A 305 18.47 -4.02 21.67
N PRO A 306 19.23 -4.59 22.62
CA PRO A 306 19.33 -6.05 22.77
C PRO A 306 18.02 -6.71 23.20
N THR A 307 17.07 -5.94 23.75
CA THR A 307 15.72 -6.42 24.09
C THR A 307 14.85 -6.69 22.85
N THR A 308 15.31 -6.30 21.66
CA THR A 308 14.52 -6.30 20.45
C THR A 308 14.81 -7.55 19.64
N VAL A 309 13.81 -8.41 19.51
CA VAL A 309 13.92 -9.66 18.75
C VAL A 309 12.99 -9.56 17.54
N LEU A 310 13.56 -9.82 16.37
CA LEU A 310 12.82 -9.82 15.12
C LEU A 310 12.08 -11.15 14.93
N ARG A 311 10.91 -11.08 14.30
CA ARG A 311 10.17 -12.28 13.91
C ARG A 311 10.75 -12.87 12.62
N PRO A 312 10.60 -14.19 12.36
CA PRO A 312 11.25 -14.84 11.20
C PRO A 312 10.91 -14.19 9.84
N TYR A 313 9.65 -13.79 9.63
CA TYR A 313 9.23 -13.14 8.39
C TYR A 313 9.78 -11.72 8.23
N GLN A 314 10.09 -11.03 9.34
CA GLN A 314 10.73 -9.71 9.32
C GLN A 314 12.20 -9.86 8.93
N GLU A 315 12.89 -10.84 9.50
CA GLU A 315 14.26 -11.19 9.13
C GLU A 315 14.34 -11.58 7.65
N LYS A 316 13.45 -12.47 7.17
CA LYS A 316 13.35 -12.84 5.74
C LYS A 316 13.15 -11.62 4.84
N SER A 317 12.35 -10.65 5.27
CA SER A 317 12.13 -9.41 4.50
C SER A 317 13.39 -8.52 4.42
N LEU A 318 14.15 -8.44 5.51
CA LEU A 318 15.39 -7.66 5.58
C LEU A 318 16.52 -8.35 4.82
N ARG A 319 16.63 -9.68 4.90
CA ARG A 319 17.61 -10.47 4.15
C ARG A 319 17.46 -10.27 2.64
N LYS A 320 16.22 -10.17 2.14
CA LYS A 320 15.97 -9.84 0.73
C LYS A 320 16.32 -8.40 0.34
N MET A 321 16.26 -7.47 1.30
CA MET A 321 16.65 -6.07 1.09
C MET A 321 18.18 -5.89 1.12
N PHE A 322 18.84 -6.61 2.02
CA PHE A 322 20.28 -6.59 2.23
C PHE A 322 20.90 -7.88 1.67
N GLY A 323 21.10 -7.93 0.35
CA GLY A 323 21.84 -8.99 -0.33
C GLY A 323 23.26 -8.57 -0.66
N ASN A 324 24.23 -9.49 -0.61
CA ASN A 324 25.62 -9.28 -1.06
C ASN A 324 26.30 -8.06 -0.41
N GLY A 325 25.91 -7.74 0.84
CA GLY A 325 26.43 -6.60 1.60
C GLY A 325 25.94 -5.21 1.17
N ARG A 326 25.04 -5.11 0.17
CA ARG A 326 24.47 -3.85 -0.34
C ARG A 326 22.99 -3.71 0.02
N ALA A 327 22.52 -2.47 0.13
CA ALA A 327 21.11 -2.17 0.35
C ALA A 327 20.39 -1.96 -1.00
N ARG A 328 19.32 -2.71 -1.26
CA ARG A 328 18.52 -2.56 -2.47
C ARG A 328 17.29 -1.67 -2.21
N SER A 329 17.00 -0.78 -3.15
CA SER A 329 15.75 -0.01 -3.12
C SER A 329 14.59 -0.91 -3.54
N GLY A 330 13.45 -0.79 -2.85
CA GLY A 330 12.28 -1.59 -3.18
C GLY A 330 11.17 -1.51 -2.15
N VAL A 331 10.11 -2.27 -2.40
CA VAL A 331 8.88 -2.25 -1.60
C VAL A 331 8.71 -3.54 -0.80
N ILE A 332 8.52 -3.41 0.50
CA ILE A 332 8.18 -4.48 1.43
C ILE A 332 6.69 -4.36 1.81
N VAL A 333 5.95 -5.42 1.53
CA VAL A 333 4.53 -5.53 1.82
C VAL A 333 4.33 -6.36 3.08
N LEU A 334 3.94 -5.69 4.17
CA LEU A 334 3.67 -6.34 5.45
C LEU A 334 2.29 -5.90 5.95
N PRO A 335 1.42 -6.85 6.32
CA PRO A 335 0.09 -6.51 6.80
C PRO A 335 0.12 -5.61 8.04
N CYS A 336 -0.96 -4.87 8.25
CA CYS A 336 -1.12 -4.05 9.45
C CYS A 336 -0.99 -4.94 10.70
N GLY A 337 -0.24 -4.48 11.70
CA GLY A 337 0.05 -5.27 12.92
C GLY A 337 1.24 -6.24 12.82
N ALA A 338 1.80 -6.48 11.64
CA ALA A 338 2.97 -7.36 11.48
C ALA A 338 4.32 -6.70 11.83
N GLY A 339 4.33 -5.44 12.27
CA GLY A 339 5.55 -4.72 12.65
C GLY A 339 6.27 -4.04 11.49
N LYS A 340 5.53 -3.39 10.58
CA LYS A 340 6.07 -2.53 9.49
C LYS A 340 7.13 -1.55 10.01
N THR A 341 6.81 -0.84 11.08
CA THR A 341 7.70 0.17 11.67
C THR A 341 8.99 -0.45 12.19
N LEU A 342 8.94 -1.64 12.79
CA LEU A 342 10.12 -2.33 13.32
C LEU A 342 11.09 -2.71 12.20
N VAL A 343 10.59 -3.16 11.04
CA VAL A 343 11.41 -3.44 9.85
C VAL A 343 12.09 -2.17 9.36
N GLY A 344 11.38 -1.04 9.31
CA GLY A 344 11.97 0.25 8.94
C GLY A 344 13.06 0.72 9.92
N VAL A 345 12.82 0.61 11.24
CA VAL A 345 13.81 0.95 12.27
C VAL A 345 15.04 0.04 12.15
N THR A 346 14.83 -1.25 11.91
CA THR A 346 15.92 -2.22 11.72
C THR A 346 16.74 -1.91 10.47
N ALA A 347 16.10 -1.56 9.35
CA ALA A 347 16.78 -1.16 8.14
C ALA A 347 17.63 0.10 8.38
N ALA A 348 17.12 1.09 9.12
CA ALA A 348 17.89 2.27 9.50
C ALA A 348 19.10 1.93 10.40
N CYS A 349 18.93 1.01 11.37
CA CYS A 349 20.02 0.53 12.22
C CYS A 349 21.07 -0.28 11.44
N THR A 350 20.66 -0.97 10.37
CA THR A 350 21.56 -1.79 9.55
C THR A 350 22.38 -0.92 8.60
N VAL A 351 21.75 0.07 7.96
CA VAL A 351 22.42 1.00 7.04
C VAL A 351 23.35 1.96 7.78
N ARG A 352 23.02 2.36 9.03
CA ARG A 352 23.80 3.29 9.87
C ARG A 352 24.12 4.65 9.24
N LYS A 353 23.35 5.08 8.25
CA LYS A 353 23.45 6.41 7.63
C LYS A 353 22.23 7.26 7.95
N ARG A 354 22.30 8.55 7.60
CA ARG A 354 21.19 9.51 7.76
C ARG A 354 19.91 8.98 7.11
N CYS A 355 18.82 9.03 7.87
CA CYS A 355 17.54 8.45 7.47
C CYS A 355 16.43 9.49 7.43
N LEU A 356 15.68 9.53 6.33
CA LEU A 356 14.47 10.33 6.19
C LEU A 356 13.25 9.40 6.19
N VAL A 357 12.30 9.64 7.08
CA VAL A 357 11.04 8.90 7.13
C VAL A 357 9.90 9.82 6.71
N LEU A 358 9.13 9.38 5.71
CA LEU A 358 8.00 10.12 5.16
C LEU A 358 6.68 9.40 5.48
N CYS A 359 5.79 10.15 6.12
CA CYS A 359 4.51 9.69 6.62
C CYS A 359 3.33 10.41 5.94
N THR A 360 2.15 9.81 6.00
CA THR A 360 0.91 10.42 5.47
C THR A 360 0.33 11.48 6.38
N SER A 361 0.47 11.34 7.70
CA SER A 361 -0.13 12.24 8.69
C SER A 361 0.86 12.62 9.80
N GLY A 362 0.61 13.75 10.47
CA GLY A 362 1.43 14.18 11.62
C GLY A 362 1.35 13.22 12.81
N VAL A 363 0.29 12.42 12.91
CA VAL A 363 0.18 11.40 13.97
C VAL A 363 1.05 10.19 13.70
N ALA A 364 1.16 9.77 12.43
CA ALA A 364 2.12 8.75 12.03
C ALA A 364 3.57 9.21 12.31
N VAL A 365 3.89 10.51 12.15
CA VAL A 365 5.21 11.05 12.51
C VAL A 365 5.54 10.81 13.99
N GLU A 366 4.59 11.07 14.90
CA GLU A 366 4.81 10.85 16.34
C GLU A 366 4.90 9.36 16.70
N GLN A 367 4.15 8.51 16.00
CA GLN A 367 4.26 7.05 16.14
C GLN A 367 5.66 6.58 15.74
N TRP A 368 6.15 6.99 14.56
CA TRP A 368 7.48 6.64 14.09
C TRP A 368 8.56 7.10 15.08
N ARG A 369 8.48 8.33 15.60
CA ARG A 369 9.40 8.83 16.64
C ARG A 369 9.39 7.94 17.89
N THR A 370 8.21 7.60 18.38
CA THR A 370 8.06 6.75 19.58
C THR A 370 8.66 5.37 19.33
N GLN A 371 8.47 4.79 18.16
CA GLN A 371 9.01 3.49 17.78
C GLN A 371 10.53 3.53 17.62
N PHE A 372 11.11 4.56 16.99
CA PHE A 372 12.56 4.75 16.97
C PHE A 372 13.15 4.81 18.39
N LYS A 373 12.55 5.60 19.27
CA LYS A 373 12.98 5.71 20.67
C LYS A 373 12.85 4.40 21.45
N MET A 374 11.81 3.61 21.15
CA MET A 374 11.55 2.35 21.82
C MET A 374 12.56 1.27 21.40
N TRP A 375 12.74 1.06 20.09
CA TRP A 375 13.48 -0.08 19.54
C TRP A 375 14.97 0.20 19.27
N SER A 376 15.35 1.45 19.02
CA SER A 376 16.76 1.83 18.78
C SER A 376 17.40 2.52 19.97
N THR A 377 18.73 2.56 19.99
CA THR A 377 19.56 3.24 21.01
C THR A 377 19.69 4.75 20.81
N ILE A 378 19.01 5.32 19.81
CA ILE A 378 19.21 6.71 19.40
C ILE A 378 18.67 7.72 20.43
N ASP A 379 19.39 8.83 20.58
CA ASP A 379 19.00 9.95 21.43
C ASP A 379 17.86 10.78 20.82
N ASP A 380 16.91 11.19 21.66
CA ASP A 380 15.72 11.98 21.28
C ASP A 380 16.07 13.33 20.64
N ARG A 381 17.25 13.88 20.92
CA ARG A 381 17.73 15.16 20.35
C ARG A 381 18.14 15.05 18.88
N THR A 382 18.45 13.85 18.41
CA THR A 382 18.91 13.62 17.03
C THR A 382 17.77 13.29 16.07
N ILE A 383 16.59 12.97 16.61
CA ILE A 383 15.36 12.76 15.85
C ILE A 383 14.64 14.10 15.71
N CYS A 384 14.49 14.60 14.49
CA CYS A 384 13.76 15.83 14.22
C CYS A 384 12.40 15.53 13.59
N ARG A 385 11.35 16.19 14.07
CA ARG A 385 10.03 16.15 13.46
C ARG A 385 9.79 17.40 12.64
N PHE A 386 9.29 17.17 11.43
CA PHE A 386 8.90 18.22 10.50
C PHE A 386 7.44 18.04 10.10
N THR A 387 6.58 18.74 10.83
CA THR A 387 5.13 18.80 10.56
C THR A 387 4.70 20.26 10.41
N SER A 388 3.43 20.50 10.08
CA SER A 388 2.88 21.87 10.08
C SER A 388 2.96 22.52 11.46
N ASP A 389 2.75 21.72 12.50
CA ASP A 389 2.50 22.21 13.87
C ASP A 389 3.75 22.13 14.75
N ALA A 390 4.59 21.10 14.55
CA ALA A 390 5.86 20.91 15.23
C ALA A 390 7.03 20.99 14.22
N LYS A 391 7.91 21.97 14.43
CA LYS A 391 9.12 22.19 13.64
C LYS A 391 10.31 22.20 14.60
N ASP A 392 10.91 21.03 14.78
CA ASP A 392 12.14 20.92 15.56
C ASP A 392 13.30 21.56 14.75
N LYS A 393 14.26 22.21 15.41
CA LYS A 393 15.37 22.87 14.69
C LYS A 393 16.28 21.82 14.04
N PRO A 394 16.70 21.97 12.76
CA PRO A 394 17.51 20.98 12.04
C PRO A 394 19.00 20.95 12.45
N VAL A 395 19.33 21.34 13.68
CA VAL A 395 20.74 21.39 14.13
C VAL A 395 21.18 19.99 14.54
N ASN A 396 22.16 19.42 13.82
CA ASN A 396 22.69 18.08 14.05
C ASN A 396 21.64 16.95 13.93
N CYS A 397 20.76 17.09 12.93
CA CYS A 397 19.70 16.12 12.66
C CYS A 397 20.23 14.91 11.87
N ASN A 398 20.06 13.72 12.44
CA ASN A 398 20.49 12.46 11.82
C ASN A 398 19.32 11.65 11.28
N ILE A 399 18.18 11.70 12.00
CA ILE A 399 16.93 11.10 11.57
C ILE A 399 15.88 12.19 11.46
N ALA A 400 15.39 12.41 10.25
CA ALA A 400 14.30 13.34 9.98
C ALA A 400 13.01 12.56 9.76
N ILE A 401 11.93 12.95 10.44
CA ILE A 401 10.60 12.36 10.23
C ILE A 401 9.67 13.49 9.77
N SER A 402 9.14 13.37 8.56
CA SER A 402 8.33 14.40 7.91
C SER A 402 7.06 13.80 7.29
N THR A 403 6.19 14.67 6.77
CA THR A 403 4.97 14.30 6.06
C THR A 403 5.10 14.53 4.57
N TYR A 404 4.46 13.70 3.74
CA TYR A 404 4.47 13.87 2.28
C TYR A 404 3.98 15.25 1.85
N SER A 405 2.93 15.77 2.48
CA SER A 405 2.34 17.07 2.18
C SER A 405 3.28 18.23 2.47
N MET A 406 4.11 18.15 3.52
CA MET A 406 5.08 19.20 3.85
C MET A 406 6.18 19.30 2.78
N VAL A 407 6.68 18.15 2.31
CA VAL A 407 7.75 18.09 1.31
C VAL A 407 7.24 18.45 -0.09
N SER A 408 6.04 17.99 -0.47
CA SER A 408 5.46 18.25 -1.79
C SER A 408 4.88 19.66 -1.97
N PHE A 409 4.62 20.39 -0.88
CA PHE A 409 3.98 21.70 -0.94
C PHE A 409 4.76 22.70 -1.81
N THR A 410 4.08 23.34 -2.76
CA THR A 410 4.73 24.22 -3.75
C THR A 410 4.48 25.71 -3.49
N GLY A 411 3.56 26.04 -2.57
CA GLY A 411 3.20 27.41 -2.24
C GLY A 411 4.22 28.14 -1.38
N LYS A 412 3.89 29.38 -1.01
CA LYS A 412 4.73 30.19 -0.11
C LYS A 412 4.82 29.53 1.27
N ARG A 413 6.04 29.14 1.66
CA ARG A 413 6.34 28.57 2.97
C ARG A 413 6.68 29.68 3.96
N SER A 414 6.41 29.44 5.24
CA SER A 414 7.01 30.24 6.32
C SER A 414 8.53 30.15 6.25
N TRP A 415 9.24 31.20 6.66
CA TRP A 415 10.72 31.24 6.68
C TRP A 415 11.35 29.96 7.25
N GLU A 416 10.92 29.52 8.44
CA GLU A 416 11.39 28.30 9.11
C GLU A 416 11.20 27.02 8.27
N ALA A 417 10.06 26.92 7.57
CA ALA A 417 9.79 25.77 6.70
C ALA A 417 10.61 25.82 5.41
N GLY A 418 11.00 27.02 4.96
CA GLY A 418 11.98 27.19 3.88
C GLY A 418 13.36 26.68 4.27
N GLU A 419 13.85 27.07 5.47
CA GLU A 419 15.14 26.60 5.97
C GLU A 419 15.20 25.08 6.13
N VAL A 420 14.16 24.47 6.68
CA VAL A 420 14.06 23.00 6.80
C VAL A 420 14.06 22.31 5.43
N MET A 421 13.35 22.87 4.45
CA MET A 421 13.32 22.30 3.11
C MET A 421 14.67 22.42 2.41
N ASN A 422 15.36 23.57 2.56
CA ASN A 422 16.71 23.74 2.03
C ASN A 422 17.67 22.73 2.66
N PHE A 423 17.55 22.48 3.97
CA PHE A 423 18.31 21.45 4.67
C PHE A 423 18.04 20.05 4.10
N MET A 424 16.77 19.69 3.87
CA MET A 424 16.41 18.39 3.30
C MET A 424 16.91 18.16 1.87
N GLN A 425 16.94 19.22 1.05
CA GLN A 425 17.34 19.17 -0.35
C GLN A 425 18.85 19.16 -0.54
N THR A 426 19.60 19.84 0.33
CA THR A 426 21.06 19.96 0.22
C THR A 426 21.77 18.70 0.71
N GLN A 427 21.11 17.89 1.54
CA GLN A 427 21.72 16.77 2.24
C GLN A 427 21.43 15.44 1.54
N GLU A 428 22.46 14.61 1.41
CA GLU A 428 22.32 13.22 0.96
C GLU A 428 21.75 12.34 2.07
N TRP A 429 20.70 11.59 1.75
CA TRP A 429 20.08 10.63 2.65
C TRP A 429 20.52 9.21 2.28
N GLY A 430 21.11 8.48 3.21
CA GLY A 430 21.48 7.08 2.98
C GLY A 430 20.26 6.18 2.82
N LEU A 431 19.20 6.44 3.60
CA LEU A 431 17.95 5.67 3.55
C LEU A 431 16.73 6.59 3.61
N MET A 432 15.84 6.46 2.63
CA MET A 432 14.51 7.07 2.65
C MET A 432 13.45 6.00 2.89
N ILE A 433 12.74 6.09 4.01
CA ILE A 433 11.63 5.20 4.37
C ILE A 433 10.32 5.88 4.01
N LEU A 434 9.53 5.22 3.17
CA LEU A 434 8.26 5.69 2.67
C LEU A 434 7.17 4.84 3.32
N ASP A 435 6.38 5.40 4.23
CA ASP A 435 5.24 4.70 4.83
C ASP A 435 3.98 4.88 3.97
N GLU A 436 3.14 3.85 3.92
CA GLU A 436 1.93 3.78 3.09
C GLU A 436 2.19 4.23 1.64
N VAL A 437 3.23 3.62 1.05
CA VAL A 437 3.79 3.86 -0.30
C VAL A 437 2.77 3.98 -1.41
N HIS A 438 1.67 3.25 -1.31
CA HIS A 438 0.58 3.27 -2.28
C HIS A 438 -0.03 4.66 -2.55
N THR A 439 0.19 5.62 -1.65
CA THR A 439 -0.27 7.00 -1.81
C THR A 439 0.60 7.77 -2.82
N ILE A 440 1.86 7.36 -3.02
CA ILE A 440 2.89 8.08 -3.78
C ILE A 440 2.58 8.33 -5.25
N PRO A 441 1.93 7.43 -6.03
CA PRO A 441 1.81 7.68 -7.45
C PRO A 441 0.85 8.84 -7.79
N ALA A 442 0.22 9.47 -6.80
CA ALA A 442 -0.42 10.78 -6.95
C ALA A 442 0.59 11.85 -7.40
N LYS A 443 0.20 12.71 -8.36
CA LYS A 443 1.08 13.72 -9.01
C LYS A 443 1.85 14.60 -8.00
N GLN A 444 1.21 14.98 -6.90
CA GLN A 444 1.85 15.79 -5.85
C GLN A 444 2.95 15.04 -5.10
N PHE A 445 2.77 13.75 -4.84
CA PHE A 445 3.71 12.96 -4.03
C PHE A 445 4.87 12.38 -4.84
N ARG A 446 4.72 12.18 -6.16
CA ARG A 446 5.85 11.84 -7.04
C ARG A 446 7.00 12.83 -6.92
N ARG A 447 6.67 14.13 -6.83
CA ARG A 447 7.66 15.21 -6.67
C ARG A 447 8.59 15.03 -5.48
N VAL A 448 8.15 14.36 -4.42
CA VAL A 448 8.97 14.12 -3.22
C VAL A 448 10.23 13.31 -3.56
N LEU A 449 10.11 12.36 -4.49
CA LEU A 449 11.22 11.51 -4.93
C LEU A 449 12.25 12.26 -5.81
N THR A 450 11.82 13.36 -6.46
CA THR A 450 12.70 14.24 -7.25
C THR A 450 13.39 15.28 -6.37
N VAL A 451 12.68 15.77 -5.35
CA VAL A 451 13.16 16.84 -4.45
C VAL A 451 14.19 16.31 -3.45
N VAL A 452 14.01 15.10 -2.93
CA VAL A 452 14.91 14.51 -1.94
C VAL A 452 15.86 13.53 -2.62
N GLN A 453 17.17 13.76 -2.44
CA GLN A 453 18.22 12.86 -2.90
C GLN A 453 18.45 11.77 -1.85
N ALA A 454 18.15 10.52 -2.21
CA ALA A 454 18.38 9.38 -1.34
C ALA A 454 19.00 8.22 -2.11
N HIS A 455 20.01 7.56 -1.52
CA HIS A 455 20.69 6.42 -2.12
C HIS A 455 19.80 5.17 -2.15
N CYS A 456 19.21 4.83 -1.00
CA CYS A 456 18.30 3.70 -0.87
C CYS A 456 16.89 4.16 -0.55
N LYS A 457 15.90 3.65 -1.30
CA LYS A 457 14.48 3.95 -1.11
C LYS A 457 13.77 2.68 -0.62
N LEU A 458 13.28 2.70 0.62
CA LEU A 458 12.52 1.61 1.21
C LEU A 458 11.04 1.99 1.29
N GLY A 459 10.21 1.28 0.55
CA GLY A 459 8.78 1.40 0.62
C GLY A 459 8.14 0.41 1.60
N LEU A 460 7.35 0.88 2.56
CA LEU A 460 6.55 0.06 3.47
C LEU A 460 5.05 0.23 3.18
N THR A 461 4.34 -0.87 2.94
CA THR A 461 2.89 -0.84 2.69
C THR A 461 2.21 -2.10 3.20
N ALA A 462 0.93 -2.00 3.54
CA ALA A 462 0.13 -3.18 3.92
C ALA A 462 -0.46 -3.92 2.72
N THR A 463 -0.75 -3.20 1.64
CA THR A 463 -1.45 -3.71 0.47
C THR A 463 -0.94 -2.97 -0.76
N LEU A 464 -0.74 -3.66 -1.88
CA LEU A 464 -0.36 -3.01 -3.14
C LEU A 464 -1.53 -2.66 -4.04
N VAL A 465 -2.77 -3.03 -3.68
CA VAL A 465 -3.95 -2.78 -4.50
C VAL A 465 -4.33 -1.29 -4.51
N ARG A 466 -4.51 -0.73 -5.70
CA ARG A 466 -4.97 0.63 -5.97
C ARG A 466 -6.01 0.57 -7.09
N GLU A 467 -7.01 1.43 -7.03
CA GLU A 467 -8.19 1.37 -7.91
C GLU A 467 -7.99 2.11 -9.24
N ASP A 468 -6.93 2.89 -9.36
CA ASP A 468 -6.58 3.64 -10.57
C ASP A 468 -5.50 2.94 -11.41
N ASP A 469 -5.18 1.67 -11.14
CA ASP A 469 -4.20 0.81 -11.83
C ASP A 469 -2.76 1.38 -11.96
N LYS A 470 -2.47 2.56 -11.40
CA LYS A 470 -1.15 3.21 -11.34
C LYS A 470 -0.19 2.57 -10.33
N ILE A 471 -0.36 1.28 -10.04
CA ILE A 471 0.51 0.50 -9.16
C ILE A 471 1.81 0.17 -9.91
N GLN A 472 1.74 0.00 -11.23
CA GLN A 472 2.90 -0.32 -12.06
C GLN A 472 3.97 0.78 -11.99
N ASP A 473 3.53 2.04 -11.96
CA ASP A 473 4.41 3.21 -11.76
C ASP A 473 5.20 3.17 -10.45
N LEU A 474 4.72 2.44 -9.43
CA LEU A 474 5.38 2.36 -8.14
C LEU A 474 6.69 1.58 -8.21
N ASN A 475 6.69 0.50 -9.00
CA ASN A 475 7.88 -0.33 -9.20
C ASN A 475 9.01 0.48 -9.85
N PHE A 476 8.66 1.43 -10.71
CA PHE A 476 9.56 2.37 -11.33
C PHE A 476 10.11 3.43 -10.36
N LEU A 477 9.21 4.04 -9.58
CA LEU A 477 9.55 5.18 -8.73
C LEU A 477 10.47 4.80 -7.55
N ILE A 478 10.28 3.60 -6.99
CA ILE A 478 10.97 3.15 -5.78
C ILE A 478 11.90 1.97 -6.07
N GLY A 479 11.37 0.96 -6.77
CA GLY A 479 12.06 -0.30 -7.03
C GLY A 479 11.11 -1.49 -6.94
N PRO A 480 11.62 -2.71 -7.17
CA PRO A 480 10.81 -3.91 -7.22
C PRO A 480 10.19 -4.24 -5.85
N LYS A 481 9.15 -5.07 -5.89
CA LYS A 481 8.59 -5.68 -4.69
C LYS A 481 9.55 -6.75 -4.15
N LEU A 482 10.20 -6.46 -3.03
CA LEU A 482 11.21 -7.33 -2.44
C LEU A 482 10.59 -8.49 -1.66
N TYR A 483 9.54 -8.19 -0.89
CA TYR A 483 8.91 -9.18 -0.02
C TYR A 483 7.44 -8.87 0.18
N GLU A 484 6.64 -9.93 0.27
CA GLU A 484 5.25 -9.86 0.72
C GLU A 484 4.97 -11.00 1.68
N ALA A 485 4.55 -10.65 2.89
CA ALA A 485 4.18 -11.65 3.87
C ALA A 485 2.86 -12.32 3.49
N ASN A 486 2.80 -13.63 3.71
CA ASN A 486 1.56 -14.38 3.57
C ASN A 486 0.68 -14.18 4.82
N TRP A 487 -0.55 -13.72 4.61
CA TRP A 487 -1.54 -13.52 5.68
C TRP A 487 -1.86 -14.83 6.42
N MET A 488 -2.06 -15.93 5.69
CA MET A 488 -2.42 -17.22 6.29
C MET A 488 -1.32 -17.77 7.19
N GLU A 489 -0.06 -17.64 6.78
CA GLU A 489 1.09 -18.09 7.57
C GLU A 489 1.22 -17.27 8.87
N LEU A 490 1.05 -15.96 8.79
CA LEU A 490 1.06 -15.09 9.96
C LEU A 490 -0.09 -15.38 10.93
N GLN A 491 -1.25 -15.73 10.39
CA GLN A 491 -2.43 -16.11 11.16
C GLN A 491 -2.26 -17.49 11.81
N ASN A 492 -1.70 -18.46 11.10
CA ASN A 492 -1.46 -19.81 11.61
C ASN A 492 -0.34 -19.84 12.67
N ASN A 493 0.68 -19.00 12.52
CA ASN A 493 1.75 -18.84 13.50
C ASN A 493 1.35 -17.94 14.69
N GLY A 494 0.10 -17.45 14.74
CA GLY A 494 -0.42 -16.67 15.85
C GLY A 494 0.10 -15.23 15.96
N PHE A 495 0.80 -14.72 14.94
CA PHE A 495 1.24 -13.33 14.90
C PHE A 495 0.10 -12.35 14.60
N ILE A 496 -0.93 -12.83 13.88
CA ILE A 496 -2.16 -12.09 13.55
C ILE A 496 -3.36 -12.90 14.04
N ALA A 497 -4.43 -12.21 14.45
CA ALA A 497 -5.66 -12.86 14.87
C ALA A 497 -6.33 -13.62 13.72
N ARG A 498 -6.95 -14.76 14.03
CA ARG A 498 -7.91 -15.41 13.14
C ARG A 498 -9.20 -14.60 13.11
N VAL A 499 -9.46 -13.93 11.98
CA VAL A 499 -10.63 -13.07 11.80
C VAL A 499 -11.74 -13.82 11.08
N GLN A 500 -12.92 -13.87 11.68
CA GLN A 500 -14.14 -14.27 10.99
C GLN A 500 -14.82 -13.03 10.41
N CYS A 501 -14.84 -12.93 9.08
CA CYS A 501 -15.62 -11.92 8.37
C CYS A 501 -17.06 -12.44 8.22
N ALA A 502 -18.02 -11.62 8.62
CA ALA A 502 -19.44 -11.92 8.53
C ALA A 502 -20.20 -10.73 7.93
N GLU A 503 -20.93 -10.99 6.86
CA GLU A 503 -21.86 -10.03 6.28
C GLU A 503 -23.26 -10.30 6.79
N VAL A 504 -23.87 -9.31 7.45
CA VAL A 504 -25.21 -9.45 8.02
C VAL A 504 -26.19 -8.70 7.14
N TRP A 505 -27.02 -9.46 6.44
CA TRP A 505 -28.07 -8.92 5.58
C TRP A 505 -29.26 -8.48 6.41
N CYS A 506 -29.55 -7.19 6.34
CA CYS A 506 -30.63 -6.54 7.06
C CYS A 506 -31.72 -6.16 6.05
N PRO A 507 -32.90 -6.81 6.08
CA PRO A 507 -33.97 -6.45 5.16
C PRO A 507 -34.40 -5.00 5.37
N MET A 508 -34.72 -4.28 4.30
CA MET A 508 -35.27 -2.92 4.40
C MET A 508 -36.69 -2.94 4.96
N THR A 509 -37.05 -1.95 5.78
CA THR A 509 -38.46 -1.77 6.17
C THR A 509 -39.26 -1.20 5.00
N PRO A 510 -40.54 -1.59 4.81
CA PRO A 510 -41.34 -1.17 3.66
C PRO A 510 -41.45 0.34 3.52
N GLU A 511 -41.56 1.07 4.64
CA GLU A 511 -41.69 2.53 4.65
C GLU A 511 -40.40 3.21 4.17
N PHE A 512 -39.24 2.73 4.63
CA PHE A 512 -37.94 3.26 4.18
C PHE A 512 -37.66 2.88 2.73
N TYR A 513 -38.01 1.67 2.31
CA TYR A 513 -37.79 1.20 0.94
C TYR A 513 -38.63 1.98 -0.07
N ARG A 514 -39.87 2.34 0.29
CA ARG A 514 -40.71 3.19 -0.56
C ARG A 514 -40.08 4.56 -0.81
N GLU A 515 -39.59 5.22 0.24
CA GLU A 515 -38.91 6.51 0.08
C GLU A 515 -37.57 6.37 -0.67
N TYR A 516 -36.88 5.24 -0.49
CA TYR A 516 -35.61 4.94 -1.19
C TYR A 516 -35.79 4.86 -2.71
N LEU A 517 -36.89 4.26 -3.18
CA LEU A 517 -37.22 4.21 -4.61
C LEU A 517 -37.67 5.57 -5.17
N ASN A 518 -38.31 6.40 -4.34
CA ASN A 518 -38.81 7.72 -4.76
C ASN A 518 -37.68 8.76 -4.90
N ILE A 519 -36.65 8.69 -4.06
CA ILE A 519 -35.56 9.68 -4.01
C ILE A 519 -34.38 9.20 -4.85
N ARG A 520 -34.01 9.98 -5.88
CA ARG A 520 -32.79 9.72 -6.70
C ARG A 520 -31.56 10.51 -6.25
N THR A 521 -31.72 11.49 -5.34
CA THR A 521 -30.63 12.34 -4.85
C THR A 521 -29.71 11.60 -3.86
N ARG A 522 -28.59 12.22 -3.48
CA ARG A 522 -27.63 11.66 -2.50
C ARG A 522 -28.26 11.36 -1.14
N LYS A 523 -29.34 12.05 -0.75
CA LYS A 523 -30.16 11.71 0.43
C LYS A 523 -30.65 10.28 0.48
N ARG A 524 -30.79 9.62 -0.67
CA ARG A 524 -31.09 8.18 -0.78
C ARG A 524 -30.12 7.33 0.06
N LYS A 525 -28.86 7.76 0.21
CA LYS A 525 -27.85 7.07 1.03
C LYS A 525 -28.24 6.97 2.50
N LEU A 526 -28.81 8.03 3.07
CA LEU A 526 -29.22 8.02 4.47
C LEU A 526 -30.31 6.97 4.75
N LEU A 527 -31.18 6.68 3.77
CA LEU A 527 -32.29 5.75 3.97
C LEU A 527 -31.84 4.31 4.21
N TYR A 528 -30.82 3.83 3.49
CA TYR A 528 -30.30 2.47 3.72
C TYR A 528 -29.33 2.38 4.91
N VAL A 529 -28.67 3.48 5.29
CA VAL A 529 -27.81 3.54 6.48
C VAL A 529 -28.66 3.59 7.76
N MET A 530 -29.75 4.35 7.74
CA MET A 530 -30.68 4.54 8.86
C MET A 530 -31.81 3.50 8.90
N ASN A 531 -31.64 2.36 8.23
CA ASN A 531 -32.60 1.26 8.25
C ASN A 531 -32.81 0.77 9.71
N PRO A 532 -34.06 0.75 10.22
CA PRO A 532 -34.34 0.25 11.57
C PRO A 532 -33.88 -1.19 11.81
N ASN A 533 -33.99 -2.07 10.83
CA ASN A 533 -33.53 -3.45 10.96
C ASN A 533 -32.00 -3.53 11.09
N LYS A 534 -31.29 -2.66 10.37
CA LYS A 534 -29.83 -2.52 10.51
C LYS A 534 -29.45 -2.04 11.91
N PHE A 535 -30.18 -1.07 12.47
CA PHE A 535 -29.98 -0.62 13.86
C PHE A 535 -30.18 -1.75 14.86
N ARG A 536 -31.26 -2.54 14.71
CA ARG A 536 -31.54 -3.67 15.60
C ARG A 536 -30.44 -4.74 15.54
N SER A 537 -29.96 -5.06 14.34
CA SER A 537 -28.84 -6.01 14.16
C SER A 537 -27.56 -5.48 14.84
N CYS A 538 -27.28 -4.18 14.72
CA CYS A 538 -26.15 -3.54 15.38
C CYS A 538 -26.27 -3.64 16.91
N GLU A 539 -27.42 -3.29 17.48
CA GLU A 539 -27.69 -3.38 18.92
C GLU A 539 -27.54 -4.81 19.45
N PHE A 540 -28.10 -5.78 18.74
CA PHE A 540 -28.00 -7.20 19.09
C PHE A 540 -26.54 -7.67 19.14
N LEU A 541 -25.75 -7.35 18.11
CA LEU A 541 -24.33 -7.75 18.05
C LEU A 541 -23.51 -7.09 19.17
N ILE A 542 -23.75 -5.82 19.48
CA ILE A 542 -23.10 -5.14 20.60
C ILE A 542 -23.41 -5.86 21.91
N ARG A 543 -24.69 -6.11 22.23
CA ARG A 543 -25.09 -6.80 23.47
C ARG A 543 -24.56 -8.22 23.54
N PHE A 544 -24.53 -8.93 22.41
CA PHE A 544 -24.00 -10.28 22.31
C PHE A 544 -22.50 -10.36 22.65
N HIS A 545 -21.71 -9.38 22.21
CA HIS A 545 -20.28 -9.31 22.50
C HIS A 545 -19.95 -8.65 23.84
N GLU A 546 -20.78 -7.72 24.32
CA GLU A 546 -20.67 -7.17 25.69
C GLU A 546 -20.87 -8.28 26.74
N ARG A 547 -21.75 -9.25 26.49
CA ARG A 547 -21.92 -10.45 27.33
C ARG A 547 -20.68 -11.36 27.38
N ARG A 548 -19.84 -11.33 26.34
CA ARG A 548 -18.55 -12.03 26.26
C ARG A 548 -17.39 -11.21 26.81
N ASN A 549 -17.66 -9.97 27.22
CA ASN A 549 -16.66 -9.00 27.63
C ASN A 549 -15.62 -8.70 26.54
N ASP A 550 -16.05 -8.74 25.28
CA ASP A 550 -15.22 -8.38 24.12
C ASP A 550 -15.21 -6.86 23.92
N LYS A 551 -14.08 -6.33 23.42
CA LYS A 551 -13.96 -4.94 23.00
C LYS A 551 -14.55 -4.76 21.59
N VAL A 552 -15.57 -3.92 21.48
CA VAL A 552 -16.35 -3.65 20.26
C VAL A 552 -16.07 -2.22 19.76
N ILE A 553 -15.70 -2.11 18.49
CA ILE A 553 -15.62 -0.83 17.78
C ILE A 553 -16.70 -0.82 16.70
N VAL A 554 -17.54 0.21 16.74
CA VAL A 554 -18.58 0.42 15.73
C VAL A 554 -18.14 1.57 14.82
N PHE A 555 -18.04 1.28 13.53
CA PHE A 555 -17.55 2.20 12.53
C PHE A 555 -18.69 2.66 11.61
N SER A 556 -18.73 3.97 11.33
CA SER A 556 -19.67 4.58 10.38
C SER A 556 -19.02 5.77 9.66
N ASP A 557 -18.96 5.72 8.33
CA ASP A 557 -18.48 6.83 7.49
C ASP A 557 -19.40 8.06 7.59
N ASN A 558 -20.70 7.83 7.76
CA ASN A 558 -21.68 8.90 7.88
C ASN A 558 -21.78 9.37 9.35
N VAL A 559 -21.47 10.65 9.59
CA VAL A 559 -21.46 11.26 10.93
C VAL A 559 -22.87 11.44 11.50
N PHE A 560 -23.87 11.74 10.65
CA PHE A 560 -25.26 11.86 11.09
C PHE A 560 -25.77 10.53 11.66
N ALA A 561 -25.54 9.44 10.94
CA ALA A 561 -25.85 8.09 11.41
C ALA A 561 -25.07 7.74 12.67
N LEU A 562 -23.75 7.96 12.68
CA LEU A 562 -22.90 7.68 13.86
C LEU A 562 -23.46 8.32 15.13
N LYS A 563 -23.81 9.61 15.08
CA LYS A 563 -24.38 10.35 16.22
C LYS A 563 -25.70 9.73 16.67
N LYS A 564 -26.62 9.44 15.73
CA LYS A 564 -27.93 8.86 16.06
C LYS A 564 -27.82 7.46 16.66
N TYR A 565 -26.90 6.63 16.17
CA TYR A 565 -26.64 5.31 16.74
C TYR A 565 -26.06 5.43 18.16
N ALA A 566 -25.04 6.27 18.35
CA ALA A 566 -24.36 6.44 19.63
C ALA A 566 -25.27 7.06 20.71
N GLU A 567 -26.08 8.05 20.36
CA GLU A 567 -27.04 8.71 21.29
C GLU A 567 -28.12 7.74 21.78
N LYS A 568 -28.70 6.93 20.88
CA LYS A 568 -29.72 5.94 21.25
C LYS A 568 -29.14 4.82 22.12
N LEU A 569 -27.99 4.28 21.73
CA LEU A 569 -27.32 3.19 22.46
C LEU A 569 -26.55 3.67 23.70
N LYS A 570 -26.46 5.00 23.91
CA LYS A 570 -25.75 5.66 25.02
C LYS A 570 -24.29 5.21 25.14
N LYS A 571 -23.58 5.14 24.00
CA LYS A 571 -22.17 4.76 23.93
C LYS A 571 -21.29 5.96 23.52
N PRO A 572 -20.02 6.03 23.95
CA PRO A 572 -19.10 7.09 23.54
C PRO A 572 -18.84 7.06 22.02
N PHE A 573 -18.65 8.23 21.41
CA PHE A 573 -18.35 8.34 19.98
C PHE A 573 -17.25 9.37 19.69
N ILE A 574 -16.48 9.14 18.62
CA ILE A 574 -15.39 10.00 18.15
C ILE A 574 -15.67 10.37 16.70
N TYR A 575 -15.63 11.67 16.40
CA TYR A 575 -15.77 12.22 15.05
C TYR A 575 -14.86 13.45 14.87
N GLY A 576 -14.75 14.03 13.68
CA GLY A 576 -13.77 15.08 13.35
C GLY A 576 -13.65 16.22 14.37
N PRO A 577 -14.75 16.91 14.70
CA PRO A 577 -14.79 17.98 15.69
C PRO A 577 -14.47 17.59 17.15
N THR A 578 -14.36 16.30 17.49
CA THR A 578 -14.02 15.89 18.86
C THR A 578 -12.62 16.38 19.24
N HIS A 579 -12.52 17.13 20.35
CA HIS A 579 -11.28 17.70 20.85
C HIS A 579 -10.25 16.61 21.21
N GLN A 580 -8.95 16.87 20.97
CA GLN A 580 -7.89 15.87 21.15
C GLN A 580 -7.80 15.31 22.57
N GLY A 581 -7.95 16.16 23.59
CA GLY A 581 -7.93 15.73 24.99
C GLY A 581 -9.08 14.77 25.35
N GLU A 582 -10.30 15.05 24.87
CA GLU A 582 -11.46 14.18 25.06
C GLU A 582 -11.29 12.86 24.31
N ARG A 583 -10.81 12.93 23.07
CA ARG A 583 -10.49 11.76 22.25
C ARG A 583 -9.54 10.82 22.98
N MET A 584 -8.43 11.34 23.51
CA MET A 584 -7.45 10.53 24.26
C MET A 584 -8.06 9.91 25.52
N GLN A 585 -8.91 10.66 26.23
CA GLN A 585 -9.60 10.14 27.41
C GLN A 585 -10.57 9.00 27.07
N ILE A 586 -11.32 9.10 25.96
CA ILE A 586 -12.21 8.03 25.49
C ILE A 586 -11.40 6.77 25.14
N LEU A 587 -10.27 6.93 24.44
CA LEU A 587 -9.41 5.82 24.05
C LEU A 587 -8.76 5.14 25.26
N GLN A 588 -8.23 5.91 26.22
CA GLN A 588 -7.67 5.36 27.46
C GLN A 588 -8.71 4.63 28.29
N ASN A 589 -9.92 5.18 28.39
CA ASN A 589 -11.04 4.50 29.05
C ASN A 589 -11.38 3.20 28.33
N PHE A 590 -11.45 3.19 26.99
CA PHE A 590 -11.74 1.97 26.25
C PHE A 590 -10.66 0.90 26.43
N GLN A 591 -9.38 1.28 26.45
CA GLN A 591 -8.25 0.36 26.64
C GLN A 591 -8.20 -0.24 28.05
N HIS A 592 -8.27 0.61 29.08
CA HIS A 592 -7.98 0.20 30.45
C HIS A 592 -9.22 -0.05 31.31
N ASN A 593 -10.36 0.57 30.98
CA ASN A 593 -11.58 0.42 31.76
C ASN A 593 -12.42 -0.77 31.22
N PRO A 594 -12.65 -1.82 32.03
CA PRO A 594 -13.48 -2.96 31.62
C PRO A 594 -14.97 -2.62 31.52
N LEU A 595 -15.42 -1.49 32.07
CA LEU A 595 -16.82 -1.07 31.97
C LEU A 595 -17.17 -0.48 30.60
N VAL A 596 -16.16 0.02 29.87
CA VAL A 596 -16.35 0.64 28.55
C VAL A 596 -15.81 -0.32 27.50
N ASN A 597 -16.71 -1.17 27.00
CA ASN A 597 -16.39 -2.16 25.98
C ASN A 597 -16.78 -1.76 24.57
N THR A 598 -17.53 -0.67 24.38
CA THR A 598 -18.04 -0.26 23.07
C THR A 598 -17.77 1.21 22.80
N ILE A 599 -17.17 1.52 21.63
CA ILE A 599 -16.99 2.89 21.13
C ILE A 599 -17.43 3.01 19.68
N PHE A 600 -17.91 4.20 19.32
CA PHE A 600 -18.30 4.57 17.95
C PHE A 600 -17.23 5.47 17.33
N ILE A 601 -16.80 5.18 16.11
CA ILE A 601 -15.73 5.94 15.44
C ILE A 601 -16.15 6.27 14.01
N SER A 602 -15.93 7.52 13.58
CA SER A 602 -16.09 7.92 12.18
C SER A 602 -14.84 7.62 11.33
N LYS A 603 -14.82 8.11 10.09
CA LYS A 603 -13.68 8.01 9.16
C LYS A 603 -12.35 8.56 9.71
N VAL A 604 -12.37 9.35 10.78
CA VAL A 604 -11.18 9.80 11.50
C VAL A 604 -10.29 8.65 12.01
N GLY A 605 -10.87 7.47 12.27
CA GLY A 605 -10.14 6.29 12.72
C GLY A 605 -9.19 5.69 11.67
N ASP A 606 -9.37 6.01 10.39
CA ASP A 606 -8.59 5.37 9.33
C ASP A 606 -7.17 5.93 9.22
N ASN A 607 -6.98 7.24 9.43
CA ASN A 607 -5.74 7.94 9.08
C ASN A 607 -5.05 8.66 10.25
N SER A 608 -5.76 8.92 11.35
CA SER A 608 -5.40 10.04 12.22
C SER A 608 -5.03 9.68 13.67
N PHE A 609 -5.11 8.42 14.12
CA PHE A 609 -4.66 8.05 15.48
C PHE A 609 -4.50 6.54 15.68
N ASP A 610 -3.74 6.18 16.72
CA ASP A 610 -3.56 4.79 17.15
C ASP A 610 -4.88 4.25 17.72
N LEU A 611 -5.48 3.30 17.02
CA LEU A 611 -6.71 2.68 17.46
C LEU A 611 -6.39 1.61 18.51
N PRO A 612 -7.10 1.60 19.64
CA PRO A 612 -6.92 0.60 20.68
C PRO A 612 -7.24 -0.80 20.15
N GLU A 613 -6.58 -1.80 20.72
CA GLU A 613 -6.83 -3.19 20.39
C GLU A 613 -8.31 -3.53 20.63
N ALA A 614 -8.98 -4.04 19.59
CA ALA A 614 -10.36 -4.49 19.70
C ALA A 614 -10.53 -5.89 19.11
N ASN A 615 -11.51 -6.61 19.62
CA ASN A 615 -11.83 -7.97 19.21
C ASN A 615 -12.90 -7.99 18.12
N VAL A 616 -13.82 -7.04 18.18
CA VAL A 616 -15.00 -7.00 17.32
C VAL A 616 -15.07 -5.66 16.62
N LEU A 617 -15.17 -5.69 15.29
CA LEU A 617 -15.39 -4.52 14.46
C LEU A 617 -16.73 -4.65 13.76
N ILE A 618 -17.63 -3.70 13.97
CA ILE A 618 -18.95 -3.63 13.32
C ILE A 618 -18.96 -2.41 12.39
N GLN A 619 -19.17 -2.63 11.10
CA GLN A 619 -19.27 -1.58 10.09
C GLN A 619 -20.74 -1.37 9.70
N ILE A 620 -21.28 -0.18 9.95
CA ILE A 620 -22.68 0.19 9.67
C ILE A 620 -22.86 0.66 8.23
N SER A 621 -22.05 1.64 7.84
CA SER A 621 -22.01 2.18 6.49
C SER A 621 -20.63 1.94 5.90
N SER A 622 -20.60 1.61 4.62
CA SER A 622 -19.39 1.34 3.88
C SER A 622 -19.58 1.82 2.45
N HIS A 623 -19.77 3.13 2.30
CA HIS A 623 -19.98 3.70 0.99
C HIS A 623 -18.66 4.27 0.47
N GLY A 624 -18.33 4.00 -0.79
CA GLY A 624 -17.24 4.68 -1.50
C GLY A 624 -15.83 4.51 -0.93
N GLY A 625 -15.64 3.71 0.12
CA GLY A 625 -14.32 3.38 0.66
C GLY A 625 -13.59 2.41 -0.26
N SER A 626 -12.28 2.64 -0.46
CA SER A 626 -11.48 1.69 -1.20
C SER A 626 -11.46 0.35 -0.46
N ARG A 627 -11.65 -0.78 -1.16
CA ARG A 627 -11.59 -2.14 -0.56
C ARG A 627 -10.31 -2.34 0.26
N ARG A 628 -9.27 -1.64 -0.17
CA ARG A 628 -7.98 -1.48 0.49
C ARG A 628 -8.09 -0.87 1.90
N GLN A 629 -8.78 0.26 2.05
CA GLN A 629 -8.93 0.96 3.33
C GLN A 629 -9.61 0.05 4.36
N GLU A 630 -10.59 -0.74 3.93
CA GLU A 630 -11.29 -1.69 4.80
C GLU A 630 -10.37 -2.81 5.29
N ALA A 631 -9.57 -3.42 4.41
CA ALA A 631 -8.59 -4.42 4.84
C ALA A 631 -7.48 -3.81 5.73
N GLN A 632 -7.05 -2.58 5.46
CA GLN A 632 -6.12 -1.88 6.33
C GLN A 632 -6.73 -1.61 7.70
N ARG A 633 -8.00 -1.18 7.76
CA ARG A 633 -8.76 -0.95 8.99
C ARG A 633 -8.91 -2.24 9.79
N LEU A 634 -9.34 -3.32 9.14
CA LEU A 634 -9.46 -4.66 9.72
C LEU A 634 -8.14 -5.08 10.35
N GLY A 635 -7.04 -4.98 9.59
CA GLY A 635 -5.70 -5.34 10.09
C GLY A 635 -5.10 -4.38 11.12
N ARG A 636 -5.60 -3.14 11.26
CA ARG A 636 -5.13 -2.20 12.30
C ARG A 636 -5.84 -2.44 13.63
N ILE A 637 -7.14 -2.67 13.57
CA ILE A 637 -8.02 -2.76 14.74
C ILE A 637 -7.96 -4.15 15.38
N LEU A 638 -8.04 -5.19 14.55
CA LEU A 638 -8.12 -6.56 15.06
C LEU A 638 -6.74 -7.06 15.47
N ARG A 639 -6.65 -7.48 16.73
CA ARG A 639 -5.42 -8.02 17.36
C ARG A 639 -5.74 -9.33 18.06
N ALA A 640 -4.74 -10.21 18.14
CA ALA A 640 -4.91 -11.50 18.78
C ALA A 640 -5.00 -11.33 20.30
N LYS A 641 -6.04 -11.90 20.92
CA LYS A 641 -6.14 -12.00 22.37
C LYS A 641 -5.11 -13.01 22.87
N LYS A 642 -4.26 -12.62 23.82
CA LYS A 642 -3.18 -13.46 24.35
C LYS A 642 -3.68 -14.72 25.07
N ASP A 643 -4.93 -14.74 25.53
CA ASP A 643 -5.47 -15.78 26.42
C ASP A 643 -6.51 -16.72 25.77
N MET A 644 -6.86 -16.55 24.49
CA MET A 644 -7.82 -17.43 23.79
C MET A 644 -7.13 -18.30 22.74
N ALA A 645 -6.24 -19.19 23.20
CA ALA A 645 -5.60 -20.18 22.35
C ALA A 645 -6.53 -21.36 21.95
N ALA A 646 -7.74 -21.43 22.53
CA ALA A 646 -8.65 -22.58 22.39
C ALA A 646 -9.85 -22.35 21.45
N GLU A 647 -10.14 -21.11 21.03
CA GLU A 647 -11.24 -20.81 20.10
C GLU A 647 -10.75 -20.84 18.63
N GLU A 648 -11.59 -21.29 17.70
CA GLU A 648 -11.25 -21.32 16.27
C GLU A 648 -11.03 -19.91 15.68
N TYR A 649 -11.72 -18.90 16.23
CA TYR A 649 -11.66 -17.50 15.79
C TYR A 649 -11.56 -16.56 16.98
N ASN A 650 -10.62 -15.62 16.92
CA ASN A 650 -10.29 -14.73 18.05
C ASN A 650 -10.69 -13.27 17.79
N ALA A 651 -11.19 -12.98 16.58
CA ALA A 651 -11.61 -11.66 16.15
C ALA A 651 -12.78 -11.76 15.18
N PHE A 652 -13.73 -10.83 15.27
CA PHE A 652 -14.95 -10.81 14.46
C PHE A 652 -15.08 -9.49 13.70
N PHE A 653 -15.35 -9.59 12.40
CA PHE A 653 -15.62 -8.44 11.55
C PHE A 653 -17.03 -8.55 10.96
N TYR A 654 -17.93 -7.68 11.40
CA TYR A 654 -19.30 -7.63 10.90
C TYR A 654 -19.49 -6.46 9.95
N THR A 655 -20.03 -6.73 8.76
CA THR A 655 -20.50 -5.69 7.85
C THR A 655 -22.02 -5.75 7.77
N LEU A 656 -22.71 -4.68 8.15
CA LEU A 656 -24.17 -4.60 8.08
C LEU A 656 -24.61 -4.05 6.73
N VAL A 657 -25.36 -4.84 5.96
CA VAL A 657 -25.77 -4.49 4.59
C VAL A 657 -27.29 -4.48 4.50
N SER A 658 -27.85 -3.40 3.98
CA SER A 658 -29.29 -3.31 3.69
C SER A 658 -29.60 -4.01 2.36
N THR A 659 -30.50 -4.98 2.36
CA THR A 659 -30.86 -5.73 1.14
C THR A 659 -31.59 -4.85 0.13
N ASP A 660 -31.50 -5.20 -1.16
CA ASP A 660 -32.16 -4.52 -2.28
C ASP A 660 -31.73 -3.04 -2.44
N THR A 661 -30.52 -2.70 -1.98
CA THR A 661 -29.94 -1.36 -2.09
C THR A 661 -28.58 -1.39 -2.78
N GLU A 662 -28.07 -0.21 -3.13
CA GLU A 662 -26.72 -0.05 -3.70
C GLU A 662 -25.60 -0.64 -2.83
N GLU A 663 -25.79 -0.80 -1.52
CA GLU A 663 -24.80 -1.43 -0.64
C GLU A 663 -24.47 -2.87 -1.06
N MET A 664 -25.41 -3.61 -1.63
CA MET A 664 -25.18 -4.98 -2.09
C MET A 664 -24.13 -5.06 -3.21
N PHE A 665 -24.13 -4.08 -4.13
CA PHE A 665 -23.16 -4.01 -5.21
C PHE A 665 -21.73 -3.81 -4.69
N TYR A 666 -21.56 -2.90 -3.72
CA TYR A 666 -20.26 -2.69 -3.06
C TYR A 666 -19.87 -3.90 -2.21
N SER A 667 -20.84 -4.56 -1.59
CA SER A 667 -20.60 -5.74 -0.77
C SER A 667 -20.07 -6.93 -1.58
N ALA A 668 -20.65 -7.21 -2.75
CA ALA A 668 -20.16 -8.28 -3.63
C ALA A 668 -18.69 -8.06 -4.06
N LYS A 669 -18.36 -6.81 -4.39
CA LYS A 669 -16.98 -6.38 -4.72
C LYS A 669 -16.01 -6.56 -3.55
N ARG A 670 -16.45 -6.24 -2.33
CA ARG A 670 -15.70 -6.42 -1.07
C ARG A 670 -15.51 -7.89 -0.72
N GLN A 671 -16.57 -8.68 -0.82
CA GLN A 671 -16.54 -10.13 -0.58
C GLN A 671 -15.48 -10.78 -1.47
N ARG A 672 -15.49 -10.49 -2.77
CA ARG A 672 -14.48 -11.00 -3.70
C ARG A 672 -13.06 -10.62 -3.26
N PHE A 673 -12.85 -9.39 -2.82
CA PHE A 673 -11.53 -8.95 -2.35
C PHE A 673 -11.08 -9.67 -1.08
N LEU A 674 -11.93 -9.78 -0.06
CA LEU A 674 -11.59 -10.46 1.20
C LEU A 674 -11.34 -11.96 0.99
N VAL A 675 -12.14 -12.61 0.13
CA VAL A 675 -11.97 -14.03 -0.22
C VAL A 675 -10.64 -14.24 -0.97
N ASN A 676 -10.30 -13.36 -1.92
CA ASN A 676 -9.02 -13.45 -2.64
C ASN A 676 -7.81 -13.30 -1.70
N GLN A 677 -7.93 -12.50 -0.64
CA GLN A 677 -6.92 -12.35 0.41
C GLN A 677 -6.88 -13.53 1.41
N GLY A 678 -7.85 -14.45 1.34
CA GLY A 678 -7.88 -15.65 2.17
C GLY A 678 -8.63 -15.52 3.49
N TYR A 679 -9.45 -14.48 3.68
CA TYR A 679 -10.27 -14.34 4.90
C TYR A 679 -11.45 -15.32 4.91
N SER A 680 -11.74 -15.90 6.08
CA SER A 680 -12.98 -16.66 6.29
C SER A 680 -14.18 -15.72 6.20
N PHE A 681 -15.09 -15.97 5.25
CA PHE A 681 -16.22 -15.10 4.98
C PHE A 681 -17.54 -15.88 5.07
N LYS A 682 -18.50 -15.34 5.82
CA LYS A 682 -19.83 -15.92 6.01
C LYS A 682 -20.91 -14.87 5.75
N VAL A 683 -21.99 -15.27 5.10
CA VAL A 683 -23.20 -14.44 4.99
C VAL A 683 -24.23 -14.91 6.02
N ILE A 684 -24.79 -13.96 6.78
CA ILE A 684 -25.79 -14.19 7.82
C ILE A 684 -27.05 -13.42 7.45
N THR A 685 -28.15 -14.14 7.21
CA THR A 685 -29.44 -13.54 6.87
C THR A 685 -30.35 -13.34 8.07
N ARG A 686 -30.20 -14.16 9.12
CA ARG A 686 -30.95 -14.06 10.37
C ARG A 686 -30.01 -14.28 11.56
N LEU A 687 -30.10 -13.40 12.54
CA LEU A 687 -29.37 -13.49 13.80
C LEU A 687 -30.20 -14.33 14.78
N ALA A 688 -29.66 -15.46 15.23
CA ALA A 688 -30.34 -16.33 16.20
C ALA A 688 -30.50 -15.61 17.55
N GLY A 689 -31.71 -15.61 18.13
CA GLY A 689 -32.00 -14.95 19.40
C GLY A 689 -32.32 -13.44 19.30
N MET A 690 -32.38 -12.87 18.10
CA MET A 690 -32.72 -11.45 17.91
C MET A 690 -34.16 -11.11 18.32
N GLU A 691 -35.08 -12.07 18.23
CA GLU A 691 -36.50 -11.90 18.61
C GLU A 691 -36.71 -12.04 20.12
N GLU A 692 -35.80 -12.72 20.81
CA GLU A 692 -35.87 -12.96 22.26
C GLU A 692 -35.36 -11.76 23.07
N GLU A 693 -34.51 -10.92 22.47
CA GLU A 693 -34.01 -9.71 23.11
C GLU A 693 -34.94 -8.50 22.96
N ASN A 694 -35.02 -7.69 24.01
CA ASN A 694 -35.72 -6.41 23.97
C ASN A 694 -34.86 -5.34 23.26
N LEU A 695 -34.98 -5.29 21.94
CA LEU A 695 -34.27 -4.35 21.05
C LEU A 695 -35.08 -3.06 20.83
N GLU A 696 -34.39 -1.94 20.71
CA GLU A 696 -35.02 -0.68 20.33
C GLU A 696 -35.52 -0.70 18.87
N LEU A 697 -36.41 0.23 18.51
CA LEU A 697 -37.03 0.32 17.17
C LEU A 697 -37.88 -0.90 16.74
N GLY A 698 -38.40 -1.69 17.69
CA GLY A 698 -39.45 -2.68 17.40
C GLY A 698 -40.82 -2.10 17.09
N ASP A 699 -41.13 -0.93 17.63
CA ASP A 699 -42.43 -0.28 17.41
C ASP A 699 -42.47 0.47 16.08
N LYS A 700 -43.51 0.23 15.27
CA LYS A 700 -43.75 0.97 14.02
C LYS A 700 -43.77 2.50 14.22
N ARG A 701 -44.29 2.97 15.36
CA ARG A 701 -44.32 4.40 15.70
C ARG A 701 -42.91 5.00 15.79
N LYS A 702 -42.00 4.33 16.49
CA LYS A 702 -40.60 4.79 16.62
C LYS A 702 -39.85 4.73 15.27
N GLN A 703 -40.20 3.77 14.42
CA GLN A 703 -39.66 3.69 13.06
C GLN A 703 -40.15 4.87 12.18
N GLN A 704 -41.43 5.26 12.31
CA GLN A 704 -41.96 6.44 11.62
C GLN A 704 -41.34 7.74 12.11
N GLU A 705 -41.13 7.89 13.43
CA GLU A 705 -40.41 9.03 14.00
C GLU A 705 -38.97 9.11 13.47
N LEU A 706 -38.28 7.97 13.34
CA LEU A 706 -36.95 7.92 12.72
C LEU A 706 -37.01 8.32 11.24
N LEU A 707 -37.99 7.80 10.49
CA LEU A 707 -38.17 8.13 9.08
C LEU A 707 -38.39 9.63 8.88
N GLN A 708 -39.22 10.27 9.71
CA GLN A 708 -39.44 11.71 9.66
C GLN A 708 -38.15 12.50 9.94
N GLN A 709 -37.32 12.06 10.88
CA GLN A 709 -36.01 12.68 11.12
C GLN A 709 -35.08 12.54 9.91
N VAL A 710 -35.07 11.39 9.24
CA VAL A 710 -34.26 11.17 8.02
C VAL A 710 -34.77 12.00 6.85
N LEU A 711 -36.10 12.12 6.70
CA LEU A 711 -36.71 12.97 5.69
C LEU A 711 -36.54 14.46 5.98
N ALA A 712 -36.37 14.87 7.24
CA ALA A 712 -36.03 16.25 7.61
C ALA A 712 -34.55 16.58 7.41
N ALA A 713 -33.66 15.58 7.36
CA ALA A 713 -32.24 15.78 7.16
C ALA A 713 -31.92 16.37 5.77
N SER A 714 -30.85 17.15 5.68
CA SER A 714 -30.41 17.78 4.44
C SER A 714 -29.50 16.86 3.62
N ASP A 715 -29.27 17.18 2.33
CA ASP A 715 -28.28 16.45 1.52
C ASP A 715 -26.86 16.55 2.11
N ALA A 716 -26.54 17.60 2.86
CA ALA A 716 -25.24 17.76 3.53
C ALA A 716 -25.02 16.72 4.63
N ASP A 717 -26.10 16.29 5.31
CA ASP A 717 -26.04 15.23 6.33
C ASP A 717 -25.84 13.85 5.70
N ALA A 718 -26.13 13.72 4.41
CA ALA A 718 -25.90 12.49 3.63
C ALA A 718 -24.47 12.39 3.10
N GLU A 719 -23.68 13.47 3.16
CA GLU A 719 -22.29 13.44 2.72
C GLU A 719 -21.39 12.70 3.72
N GLU A 720 -20.34 12.08 3.18
CA GLU A 720 -19.29 11.47 3.99
C GLU A 720 -18.42 12.56 4.63
N GLU A 721 -17.85 12.23 5.79
CA GLU A 721 -16.84 13.09 6.40
C GLU A 721 -15.60 13.17 5.51
N ARG A 722 -15.33 14.34 4.94
CA ARG A 722 -14.06 14.61 4.28
C ARG A 722 -13.00 14.83 5.37
N VAL A 723 -12.07 13.88 5.51
CA VAL A 723 -10.91 14.04 6.39
C VAL A 723 -10.06 15.17 5.82
N GLY A 724 -9.80 16.21 6.62
CA GLY A 724 -9.18 17.48 6.19
C GLY A 724 -7.75 17.40 5.63
N THR A 725 -7.23 16.21 5.36
CA THR A 725 -5.96 15.95 4.66
C THR A 725 -6.11 15.94 3.14
N GLU A 726 -7.32 15.83 2.59
CA GLU A 726 -7.59 15.94 1.15
C GLU A 726 -7.97 17.37 0.76
N ILE A 727 -7.02 18.30 0.91
CA ILE A 727 -7.18 19.66 0.38
C ILE A 727 -6.85 19.64 -1.12
N ASN A 728 -7.78 19.11 -1.93
CA ASN A 728 -7.91 19.54 -3.31
C ASN A 728 -8.56 20.93 -3.31
N ARG A 729 -7.75 21.97 -3.08
CA ARG A 729 -8.10 23.34 -3.49
C ARG A 729 -7.80 23.45 -4.98
N SER A 730 -8.62 22.80 -5.81
CA SER A 730 -8.72 23.19 -7.21
C SER A 730 -9.40 24.55 -7.26
N SER A 731 -8.69 25.51 -7.82
CA SER A 731 -9.15 26.83 -8.16
C SER A 731 -10.34 26.75 -9.10
N SER A 732 -11.53 27.04 -8.58
CA SER A 732 -12.69 27.43 -9.39
C SER A 732 -13.39 28.56 -8.65
N GLN A 733 -13.06 29.78 -9.05
CA GLN A 733 -13.89 30.96 -8.78
C GLN A 733 -15.23 30.74 -9.48
N ASN A 734 -16.17 30.10 -8.78
CA ASN A 734 -17.60 30.23 -9.00
C ASN A 734 -18.31 29.63 -7.78
N SER A 735 -18.33 30.42 -6.70
CA SER A 735 -19.18 30.15 -5.56
C SER A 735 -20.65 30.33 -5.98
N LEU A 736 -21.29 29.24 -6.39
CA LEU A 736 -22.75 29.14 -6.39
C LEU A 736 -23.22 29.23 -4.93
N VAL A 737 -23.68 30.43 -4.56
CA VAL A 737 -24.31 30.73 -3.28
C VAL A 737 -25.61 29.91 -3.18
N SER A 738 -25.56 28.78 -2.48
CA SER A 738 -26.78 28.07 -2.07
C SER A 738 -27.45 28.85 -0.94
N ARG A 739 -28.58 29.52 -1.23
CA ARG A 739 -29.42 30.18 -0.21
C ARG A 739 -29.95 29.12 0.77
N ARG A 740 -29.46 29.15 2.01
CA ARG A 740 -30.07 28.43 3.14
C ARG A 740 -31.32 29.17 3.60
N GLN A 741 -32.48 28.52 3.59
CA GLN A 741 -33.63 28.96 4.41
C GLN A 741 -33.35 28.51 5.84
N GLY A 742 -33.11 29.48 6.74
CA GLY A 742 -32.84 29.20 8.15
C GLY A 742 -34.06 28.62 8.86
N SER A 743 -33.87 27.52 9.57
CA SER A 743 -34.80 27.00 10.58
C SER A 743 -34.87 27.99 11.75
N MET A 744 -36.05 28.17 12.37
CA MET A 744 -36.27 29.13 13.48
C MET A 744 -35.28 28.98 14.65
N ALA A 745 -34.66 27.80 14.82
CA ALA A 745 -33.63 27.56 15.83
C ALA A 745 -32.32 28.34 15.58
N SER A 746 -32.02 28.75 14.34
CA SER A 746 -30.80 29.52 14.02
C SER A 746 -30.92 31.01 14.35
N MET A 747 -32.12 31.51 14.66
CA MET A 747 -32.32 32.92 15.05
C MET A 747 -32.21 33.14 16.57
N SER A 748 -32.22 32.07 17.38
CA SER A 748 -32.17 32.17 18.84
C SER A 748 -30.77 32.16 19.45
N GLY A 749 -29.71 32.33 18.64
CA GLY A 749 -28.34 32.57 19.14
C GLY A 749 -27.73 31.41 19.95
N ALA A 750 -28.15 30.17 19.70
CA ALA A 750 -27.67 28.99 20.42
C ALA A 750 -26.49 28.26 19.75
N ASP A 751 -26.10 28.66 18.54
CA ASP A 751 -24.91 28.13 17.86
C ASP A 751 -23.72 29.05 18.12
N ASP A 752 -22.71 28.48 18.77
CA ASP A 752 -21.48 29.13 19.21
C ASP A 752 -20.79 29.89 18.07
N MET A 753 -20.42 31.12 18.41
CA MET A 753 -19.83 32.15 17.57
C MET A 753 -18.42 31.73 17.11
N MET A 754 -18.17 31.68 15.79
CA MET A 754 -16.80 31.56 15.25
C MET A 754 -15.97 32.76 15.71
N TYR A 755 -14.94 32.50 16.52
CA TYR A 755 -14.01 33.50 17.01
C TYR A 755 -12.85 33.66 16.00
N LEU A 756 -12.79 34.83 15.33
CA LEU A 756 -11.59 35.37 14.71
C LEU A 756 -10.76 36.02 15.82
N GLU A 757 -9.68 35.40 16.27
CA GLU A 757 -8.87 35.94 17.36
C GLU A 757 -7.76 36.87 16.84
N TYR A 758 -7.89 38.17 17.14
CA TYR A 758 -6.75 39.05 17.41
C TYR A 758 -6.50 39.04 18.93
N ARG A 759 -5.22 38.93 19.33
CA ARG A 759 -4.73 38.80 20.72
C ARG A 759 -5.31 39.84 21.70
N SER A 760 -5.77 39.37 22.87
CA SER A 760 -5.46 39.95 24.21
C SER A 760 -6.26 39.30 25.36
N GLY A 761 -5.57 38.70 26.34
CA GLY A 761 -5.85 38.87 27.78
C GLY A 761 -7.09 38.24 28.47
N SER A 762 -6.83 37.13 29.18
CA SER A 762 -7.38 36.73 30.50
C SER A 762 -8.80 36.14 30.70
N LYS A 763 -8.81 34.95 31.35
CA LYS A 763 -9.75 34.35 32.32
C LYS A 763 -11.27 34.30 32.03
N GLN A 764 -11.83 33.09 31.85
CA GLN A 764 -12.61 32.34 32.87
C GLN A 764 -13.27 31.08 32.26
N SER A 765 -13.06 29.92 32.89
CA SER A 765 -13.70 28.65 32.53
C SER A 765 -15.13 28.57 33.06
N LYS A 766 -16.11 28.16 32.23
CA LYS A 766 -17.32 27.42 32.64
C LYS A 766 -18.17 27.05 31.40
N SER A 767 -18.12 25.80 30.97
CA SER A 767 -19.31 24.98 30.67
C SER A 767 -18.87 23.52 30.55
N ARG A 768 -19.58 22.59 31.21
CA ARG A 768 -19.25 21.16 31.25
C ARG A 768 -20.56 20.39 30.98
N HIS A 769 -20.49 19.41 30.08
CA HIS A 769 -21.65 18.66 29.56
C HIS A 769 -22.29 17.73 30.61
N PRO A 770 -23.64 17.59 30.65
CA PRO A 770 -24.40 16.95 31.74
C PRO A 770 -24.27 15.42 31.90
N LEU A 771 -23.56 14.71 31.03
CA LEU A 771 -23.51 13.23 31.04
C LEU A 771 -22.50 12.61 32.03
N PHE A 772 -21.60 13.40 32.64
CA PHE A 772 -20.58 12.88 33.56
C PHE A 772 -21.01 12.77 35.04
N LYS A 773 -22.29 13.04 35.37
CA LYS A 773 -22.77 12.95 36.76
C LYS A 773 -23.10 11.53 37.25
N ARG A 774 -23.17 10.52 36.37
CA ARG A 774 -23.71 9.19 36.73
C ARG A 774 -22.69 8.06 36.93
N PHE A 775 -21.41 8.28 36.66
CA PHE A 775 -20.37 7.24 36.81
C PHE A 775 -19.39 7.50 37.97
N ARG A 776 -19.88 8.11 39.05
CA ARG A 776 -19.18 8.15 40.34
C ARG A 776 -20.09 7.59 41.42
N LYS A 777 -20.03 6.27 41.59
CA LYS A 777 -20.04 5.61 42.89
C LYS A 777 -19.12 4.40 42.81
#